data_AF-A0A103XJD0-F1
#
_entry.id   AF-A0A103XJD0-F1
#
_cell.length_a   1.000
_cell.length_b   1.000
_cell.length_c   1.000
_cell.angle_alpha   90.00
_cell.angle_beta   90.00
_cell.angle_gamma   90.00
#
_symmetry.space_group_name_H-M   'P 1'
#
loop_
_entity.id
_entity.type
_entity.pdbx_description
1 polymer ?
#
loop_
_entity_poly.entity_id
_entity_poly.type
_entity_poly.pdbx_seq_one_letter_code
_entity_poly.pdbx_strand_id
1 'polypeptide(L)'
;MVTVFDRYFSIYHVTVVSIDTLLLFTCLFIFFYNLSSTKMAGSVRRHWLPVWSTGFNGCLGFVYLGLGIWMILEKLSDKTSLLPPDGWLVAVLQGGVWLLILSLERRRVLPKIYSILILLFTIFLCFSSIWEDSVHRETTLMGVLNVLTFPGAVLFVICVFREQKQENIENGSLYAPLQAEERSETDENVTPMAKAGILSIFTFWWLNPLLVKGKRKVLDGKDIPYLRPEDRAESCYSRFMEKLEKRKDGARGDPSILSTLFIWKRKDLVITGFFALIKVLSLASGPLIIRAFIRVCQGMESFKHEGYFLAFGLFLAKCLESISERQLNFRNRLIGLQVKSMLCAAIYRKQLRLSNVAKLSYGPGEIMNYATVDATRIGEFPFWFHQIWTIGLQITLGILIIFYSVGMATFAALFVVILTVLGNLPMGKLQHKYLTKLMAAQDRRLKAIAEAITNMKVLKLYAWETHFRKATEMLRKEELRWLSAVITQRGGYLILFWSAPVFVSIATFWTCYFLGIPLDASNVFTFLATIRIIQEPIRLISDVAAVFIEARVALTRIIKFLEAPELQRELKKHGNVENKSVIIESEVISWTDDSSKPTLAHVNLEILTGEKVAICGEVGSGKSTLVSAILGETAWIQTGTIQENILFGSEMDDEKYQEVVTKCSLVKDIEMFPFGDQTIIGERGVNLSGGQKQRVQLARALYQDADEYIMEALSSKTVLLVTHQVDFLPAFDDILLMADGKIVKTGTYSQLLDSCKEFQNLVIALSDTSSSDNQAPDDSKQISEKPNQEIQKISTKEQIESSLGEQLIKQEEREAGDTGLKPYKQYLGQSNGYFYFFLSVLSHISHIIGTLLQNLWLAREVQDSNFNWLNMLLVYMGIGVFMMFFLFGRSYFVVKLGVKTSMAVFSKLITSLFRAPMSFYDSTPVGRIISRVSSDLNIVDLELAMKFTIGVGTTMNTYFSFAILAFLTWPVLFIIIPTVYITILLQELMRLDGTSKSLVASHLAQSIAGVVTIRAFGEEDRFFSEHLRLIDGNASPFFHSFSANEWLIQRLEILCAVVISSSALAIRYQPNSPLVLQGISCIFEGGDKIGIVGRTGSGKTTLISALFRLVEPTDGKIIVDEIDITTIGLHDLRSNFGIIPQEPTLFSGSVLDKCQLLEAIQDKKEGLDSLGKVMEYDKPMKLMNEPASLFGLLVNEYWSQHKPS
;
A
#
# COMPACT_ATOMS: atom_id res chain seq x y z
N MET A 1 34.18 -49.94 -2.62
CA MET A 1 33.60 -49.18 -1.50
C MET A 1 34.09 -47.73 -1.59
N VAL A 2 33.50 -46.98 -2.51
CA VAL A 2 33.80 -45.56 -2.80
C VAL A 2 32.45 -44.86 -2.83
N THR A 3 31.82 -44.70 -1.67
CA THR A 3 30.47 -44.13 -1.51
C THR A 3 30.47 -42.94 -0.55
N VAL A 4 31.46 -42.06 -0.69
CA VAL A 4 31.53 -40.75 -0.02
C VAL A 4 31.73 -39.60 -1.03
N PHE A 5 31.84 -39.89 -2.33
CA PHE A 5 32.18 -38.90 -3.36
C PHE A 5 31.01 -38.08 -3.95
N ASP A 6 29.75 -38.25 -3.50
CA ASP A 6 28.59 -37.87 -4.35
C ASP A 6 27.61 -36.81 -3.81
N ARG A 7 27.95 -36.04 -2.75
CA ARG A 7 27.01 -35.01 -2.22
C ARG A 7 27.17 -33.61 -2.80
N TYR A 8 28.35 -33.23 -3.29
CA TYR A 8 28.59 -31.87 -3.83
C TYR A 8 28.42 -31.81 -5.32
N PHE A 9 28.92 -32.86 -5.98
CA PHE A 9 28.71 -33.09 -7.39
C PHE A 9 27.21 -33.06 -7.71
N SER A 10 26.39 -33.66 -6.84
CA SER A 10 24.93 -33.60 -6.91
C SER A 10 24.34 -32.19 -6.67
N ILE A 11 24.83 -31.39 -5.71
CA ILE A 11 24.28 -30.03 -5.47
C ILE A 11 24.65 -29.05 -6.59
N TYR A 12 25.88 -29.13 -7.11
CA TYR A 12 26.32 -28.34 -8.26
C TYR A 12 25.50 -28.70 -9.51
N HIS A 13 25.36 -29.99 -9.82
CA HIS A 13 24.53 -30.41 -10.94
C HIS A 13 23.04 -30.07 -10.74
N VAL A 14 22.49 -30.18 -9.52
CA VAL A 14 21.10 -29.80 -9.24
C VAL A 14 20.88 -28.30 -9.40
N THR A 15 21.81 -27.46 -8.93
CA THR A 15 21.71 -26.00 -9.08
C THR A 15 21.87 -25.56 -10.54
N VAL A 16 22.84 -26.14 -11.27
CA VAL A 16 23.01 -25.88 -12.71
C VAL A 16 21.80 -26.37 -13.50
N VAL A 17 21.31 -27.60 -13.26
CA VAL A 17 20.10 -28.14 -13.91
C VAL A 17 18.87 -27.28 -13.62
N SER A 18 18.71 -26.77 -12.40
CA SER A 18 17.58 -25.91 -12.02
C SER A 18 17.62 -24.56 -12.74
N ILE A 19 18.80 -23.97 -12.89
CA ILE A 19 18.98 -22.72 -13.63
C ILE A 19 18.81 -22.97 -15.13
N ASP A 20 19.40 -24.04 -15.67
CA ASP A 20 19.29 -24.40 -17.09
C ASP A 20 17.85 -24.74 -17.48
N THR A 21 17.08 -25.44 -16.64
CA THR A 21 15.64 -25.68 -16.88
C THR A 21 14.83 -24.39 -16.85
N LEU A 22 15.13 -23.46 -15.94
CA LEU A 22 14.49 -22.14 -15.89
C LEU A 22 14.82 -21.32 -17.15
N LEU A 23 16.08 -21.32 -17.58
CA LEU A 23 16.56 -20.59 -18.75
C LEU A 23 15.98 -21.21 -20.04
N LEU A 24 15.96 -22.54 -20.15
CA LEU A 24 15.32 -23.29 -21.24
C LEU A 24 13.82 -23.00 -21.30
N PHE A 25 13.10 -23.04 -20.18
CA PHE A 25 11.66 -22.73 -20.14
C PHE A 25 11.39 -21.28 -20.54
N THR A 26 12.25 -20.35 -20.11
CA THR A 26 12.17 -18.94 -20.48
C THR A 26 12.42 -18.75 -21.98
N CYS A 27 13.46 -19.38 -22.54
CA CYS A 27 13.76 -19.35 -23.97
C CYS A 27 12.66 -19.99 -24.82
N LEU A 28 12.11 -21.13 -24.40
CA LEU A 28 10.97 -21.78 -25.04
C LEU A 28 9.72 -20.89 -24.99
N PHE A 29 9.45 -20.27 -23.84
CA PHE A 29 8.33 -19.36 -23.70
C PHE A 29 8.46 -18.13 -24.62
N ILE A 30 9.65 -17.51 -24.69
CA ILE A 30 9.92 -16.41 -25.62
C ILE A 30 9.79 -16.89 -27.08
N PHE A 31 10.25 -18.09 -27.38
CA PHE A 31 10.14 -18.68 -28.71
C PHE A 31 8.68 -18.90 -29.12
N PHE A 32 7.85 -19.49 -28.25
CA PHE A 32 6.42 -19.71 -28.50
C PHE A 32 5.60 -18.41 -28.50
N TYR A 33 5.92 -17.46 -27.61
CA TYR A 33 5.29 -16.12 -27.59
C TYR A 33 5.43 -15.42 -28.94
N ASN A 34 6.60 -15.55 -29.57
CA ASN A 34 6.88 -14.92 -30.86
C ASN A 34 6.50 -15.77 -32.07
N LEU A 35 6.12 -17.04 -31.90
CA LEU A 35 5.54 -17.85 -32.98
C LEU A 35 4.19 -17.28 -33.46
N SER A 36 3.52 -16.50 -32.60
CA SER A 36 2.28 -15.75 -32.89
C SER A 36 2.51 -14.44 -33.66
N SER A 37 3.75 -13.96 -33.83
CA SER A 37 4.07 -12.68 -34.48
C SER A 37 4.68 -12.91 -35.85
N THR A 38 3.85 -13.03 -36.88
CA THR A 38 4.28 -13.12 -38.28
C THR A 38 4.60 -11.72 -38.83
N LYS A 39 5.73 -11.13 -38.40
CA LYS A 39 6.37 -10.05 -39.16
C LYS A 39 7.82 -10.43 -39.42
N MET A 40 8.07 -11.02 -40.59
CA MET A 40 9.43 -11.08 -41.16
C MET A 40 9.86 -9.65 -41.48
N ALA A 41 10.73 -9.08 -40.65
CA ALA A 41 11.42 -7.84 -40.98
C ALA A 41 12.40 -8.08 -42.13
N GLY A 42 12.39 -7.16 -43.11
CA GLY A 42 13.12 -7.27 -44.37
C GLY A 42 14.64 -7.28 -44.25
N SER A 43 15.25 -7.68 -45.35
CA SER A 43 16.70 -7.79 -45.59
C SER A 43 17.45 -6.50 -45.21
N VAL A 44 18.29 -6.57 -44.17
CA VAL A 44 19.27 -5.53 -43.83
C VAL A 44 20.66 -6.15 -43.78
N ARG A 45 21.61 -5.47 -44.45
CA ARG A 45 23.06 -5.71 -44.62
C ARG A 45 23.69 -6.79 -43.71
N ARG A 46 24.28 -7.83 -44.33
CA ARG A 46 25.09 -8.86 -43.64
C ARG A 46 26.34 -8.23 -43.02
N HIS A 47 26.28 -7.96 -41.71
CA HIS A 47 27.49 -7.83 -40.91
C HIS A 47 27.99 -9.21 -40.50
N TRP A 48 29.32 -9.36 -40.46
CA TRP A 48 29.95 -10.64 -40.13
C TRP A 48 29.79 -10.98 -38.63
N LEU A 49 29.71 -10.00 -37.73
CA LEU A 49 29.73 -10.23 -36.28
C LEU A 49 28.57 -11.10 -35.74
N PRO A 50 27.29 -10.88 -36.13
CA PRO A 50 26.21 -11.80 -35.76
C PRO A 50 26.41 -13.19 -36.35
N VAL A 51 26.97 -13.31 -37.56
CA VAL A 51 27.28 -14.61 -38.19
C VAL A 51 28.36 -15.36 -37.39
N TRP A 52 29.38 -14.65 -36.88
CA TRP A 52 30.40 -15.22 -36.00
C TRP A 52 29.83 -15.63 -34.63
N SER A 53 28.96 -14.81 -34.01
CA SER A 53 28.27 -15.12 -32.75
C SER A 53 27.38 -16.37 -32.89
N THR A 54 26.52 -16.37 -33.91
CA THR A 54 25.62 -17.49 -34.26
C THR A 54 26.41 -18.76 -34.60
N GLY A 55 27.51 -18.66 -35.35
CA GLY A 55 28.37 -19.79 -35.69
C GLY A 55 29.05 -20.39 -34.45
N PHE A 56 29.62 -19.54 -33.59
CA PHE A 56 30.32 -19.95 -32.37
C PHE A 56 29.36 -20.60 -31.35
N ASN A 57 28.24 -19.92 -31.03
CA ASN A 57 27.25 -20.41 -30.07
C ASN A 57 26.49 -21.65 -30.57
N GLY A 58 26.23 -21.73 -31.89
CA GLY A 58 25.67 -22.92 -32.51
C GLY A 58 26.59 -24.13 -32.43
N CYS A 59 27.89 -23.95 -32.73
CA CYS A 59 28.90 -24.99 -32.60
C CYS A 59 29.00 -25.48 -31.14
N LEU A 60 29.06 -24.56 -30.18
CA LEU A 60 29.09 -24.86 -28.75
C LEU A 60 27.88 -25.71 -28.33
N GLY A 61 26.67 -25.33 -28.75
CA GLY A 61 25.45 -26.08 -28.46
C GLY A 61 25.44 -27.51 -29.00
N PHE A 62 25.96 -27.73 -30.22
CA PHE A 62 26.08 -29.07 -30.79
C PHE A 62 27.13 -29.93 -30.08
N VAL A 63 28.26 -29.36 -29.65
CA VAL A 63 29.29 -30.10 -28.91
C VAL A 63 28.78 -30.53 -27.53
N TYR A 64 28.05 -29.66 -26.82
CA TYR A 64 27.38 -30.02 -25.55
C TYR A 64 26.38 -31.17 -25.73
N LEU A 65 25.56 -31.11 -26.78
CA LEU A 65 24.57 -32.13 -27.06
C LEU A 65 25.22 -33.47 -27.46
N GLY A 66 26.31 -33.43 -28.23
CA GLY A 66 27.11 -34.61 -28.59
C GLY A 66 27.77 -35.26 -27.37
N LEU A 67 28.32 -34.46 -26.46
CA LEU A 67 28.91 -34.93 -25.20
C LEU A 67 27.86 -35.55 -24.27
N GLY A 68 26.67 -34.94 -24.18
CA GLY A 68 25.54 -35.49 -23.44
C GLY A 68 25.06 -36.84 -23.99
N ILE A 69 24.96 -36.97 -25.33
CA ILE A 69 24.59 -38.23 -25.99
C ILE A 69 25.67 -39.30 -25.80
N TRP A 70 26.95 -38.93 -25.89
CA TRP A 70 28.07 -39.85 -25.64
C TRP A 70 28.01 -40.42 -24.22
N MET A 71 27.84 -39.56 -23.21
CA MET A 71 27.71 -39.99 -21.80
C MET A 71 26.50 -40.90 -21.56
N ILE A 72 25.39 -40.69 -22.29
CA ILE A 72 24.21 -41.57 -22.24
C ILE A 72 24.55 -42.93 -22.85
N LEU A 73 25.21 -42.97 -24.01
CA LEU A 73 25.60 -44.20 -24.70
C LEU A 73 26.57 -45.04 -23.88
N GLU A 74 27.55 -44.39 -23.24
CA GLU A 74 28.54 -45.02 -22.37
C GLU A 74 27.87 -45.65 -21.12
N LYS A 75 26.97 -44.91 -20.45
CA LYS A 75 26.19 -45.44 -19.32
C LYS A 75 25.24 -46.59 -19.70
N LEU A 76 24.72 -46.60 -20.94
CA LEU A 76 23.90 -47.69 -21.48
C LEU A 76 24.74 -48.94 -21.83
N SER A 77 25.99 -48.75 -22.29
CA SER A 77 26.95 -49.83 -22.55
C SER A 77 27.35 -50.58 -21.27
N ASP A 78 27.51 -49.85 -20.16
CA ASP A 78 28.00 -50.41 -18.88
C ASP A 78 26.94 -51.05 -17.97
N LYS A 79 25.69 -51.20 -18.44
CA LYS A 79 24.55 -51.78 -17.68
C LYS A 79 24.28 -51.12 -16.30
N THR A 80 24.70 -49.88 -16.11
CA THR A 80 24.36 -49.09 -14.90
C THR A 80 22.97 -48.43 -15.04
N SER A 81 22.23 -48.31 -13.93
CA SER A 81 20.96 -47.57 -13.93
C SER A 81 21.18 -46.10 -14.33
N LEU A 82 20.28 -45.54 -15.15
CA LEU A 82 20.30 -44.13 -15.61
C LEU A 82 20.15 -43.07 -14.49
N LEU A 83 20.03 -43.52 -13.23
CA LEU A 83 19.92 -42.72 -12.02
C LEU A 83 21.15 -42.93 -11.14
N PRO A 84 21.77 -41.85 -10.62
CA PRO A 84 21.30 -40.46 -10.65
C PRO A 84 21.64 -39.73 -11.98
N PRO A 85 20.93 -38.63 -12.30
CA PRO A 85 21.19 -37.82 -13.50
C PRO A 85 22.45 -36.96 -13.34
N ASP A 86 23.61 -37.59 -13.20
CA ASP A 86 24.87 -36.88 -13.02
C ASP A 86 25.60 -36.69 -14.36
N GLY A 87 26.01 -35.45 -14.64
CA GLY A 87 26.80 -35.01 -15.79
C GLY A 87 26.05 -34.90 -17.13
N TRP A 88 25.39 -35.97 -17.57
CA TRP A 88 24.80 -36.04 -18.92
C TRP A 88 23.59 -35.13 -19.10
N LEU A 89 22.73 -35.01 -18.07
CA LEU A 89 21.52 -34.18 -18.13
C LEU A 89 21.87 -32.70 -18.25
N VAL A 90 22.94 -32.28 -17.55
CA VAL A 90 23.48 -30.91 -17.60
C VAL A 90 23.96 -30.61 -19.02
N ALA A 91 24.76 -31.50 -19.62
CA ALA A 91 25.28 -31.32 -20.97
C ALA A 91 24.16 -31.22 -22.03
N VAL A 92 23.10 -32.05 -21.91
CA VAL A 92 21.95 -32.01 -22.81
C VAL A 92 21.14 -30.71 -22.65
N LEU A 93 20.87 -30.28 -21.42
CA LEU A 93 20.12 -29.06 -21.15
C LEU A 93 20.88 -27.81 -21.63
N GLN A 94 22.19 -27.73 -21.36
CA GLN A 94 23.04 -26.63 -21.83
C GLN A 94 23.11 -26.59 -23.36
N GLY A 95 23.26 -27.74 -24.03
CA GLY A 95 23.16 -27.83 -25.49
C GLY A 95 21.83 -27.31 -26.02
N GLY A 96 20.72 -27.67 -25.36
CA GLY A 96 19.37 -27.18 -25.69
C GLY A 96 19.20 -25.67 -25.53
N VAL A 97 19.74 -25.09 -24.45
CA VAL A 97 19.70 -23.63 -24.19
C VAL A 97 20.45 -22.87 -25.29
N TRP A 98 21.68 -23.27 -25.64
CA TRP A 98 22.47 -22.59 -26.66
C TRP A 98 21.87 -22.70 -28.07
N LEU A 99 21.26 -23.83 -28.41
CA LEU A 99 20.52 -24.01 -29.67
C LEU A 99 19.22 -23.18 -29.72
N LEU A 100 18.56 -22.95 -28.58
CA LEU A 100 17.39 -22.05 -28.51
C LEU A 100 17.80 -20.58 -28.60
N ILE A 101 18.92 -20.20 -27.98
CA ILE A 101 19.51 -18.86 -28.11
C ILE A 101 19.83 -18.56 -29.59
N LEU A 102 20.39 -19.53 -30.34
CA LEU A 102 20.59 -19.44 -31.79
C LEU A 102 19.30 -19.10 -32.56
N SER A 103 18.20 -19.78 -32.21
CA SER A 103 16.89 -19.57 -32.83
C SER A 103 16.31 -18.19 -32.52
N LEU A 104 16.53 -17.69 -31.30
CA LEU A 104 16.10 -16.37 -30.83
C LEU A 104 16.97 -15.23 -31.41
N GLU A 105 18.27 -15.46 -31.58
CA GLU A 105 19.22 -14.54 -32.24
C GLU A 105 18.83 -14.33 -33.71
N ARG A 106 18.50 -15.42 -34.43
CA ARG A 106 18.03 -15.36 -35.82
C ARG A 106 16.72 -14.57 -35.98
N ARG A 107 15.87 -14.53 -34.95
CA ARG A 107 14.60 -13.80 -34.95
C ARG A 107 14.69 -12.38 -34.37
N ARG A 108 15.83 -11.98 -33.79
CA ARG A 108 16.09 -10.66 -33.18
C ARG A 108 15.09 -10.25 -32.07
N VAL A 109 14.75 -11.16 -31.15
CA VAL A 109 13.65 -10.92 -30.18
C VAL A 109 14.05 -10.92 -28.71
N LEU A 110 15.34 -10.92 -28.36
CA LEU A 110 15.76 -11.01 -26.96
C LEU A 110 15.94 -9.62 -26.30
N PRO A 111 15.27 -9.32 -25.17
CA PRO A 111 15.48 -8.07 -24.43
C PRO A 111 16.85 -7.97 -23.73
N LYS A 112 17.40 -6.76 -23.55
CA LYS A 112 18.69 -6.47 -22.87
C LYS A 112 18.86 -7.22 -21.54
N ILE A 113 17.81 -7.28 -20.73
CA ILE A 113 17.82 -7.94 -19.41
C ILE A 113 18.18 -9.42 -19.52
N TYR A 114 17.67 -10.13 -20.53
CA TYR A 114 17.95 -11.55 -20.73
C TYR A 114 19.37 -11.79 -21.24
N SER A 115 19.92 -10.91 -22.09
CA SER A 115 21.31 -11.00 -22.53
C SER A 115 22.30 -10.80 -21.37
N ILE A 116 21.99 -9.90 -20.42
CA ILE A 116 22.79 -9.69 -19.21
C ILE A 116 22.67 -10.89 -18.26
N LEU A 117 21.47 -11.46 -18.11
CA LEU A 117 21.26 -12.69 -17.31
C LEU A 117 22.05 -13.89 -17.86
N ILE A 118 22.07 -14.07 -19.19
CA ILE A 118 22.87 -15.11 -19.85
C ILE A 118 24.38 -14.88 -19.63
N LEU A 119 24.84 -13.62 -19.69
CA LEU A 119 26.24 -13.29 -19.39
C LEU A 119 26.60 -13.57 -17.93
N LEU A 120 25.77 -13.17 -16.98
CA LEU A 120 26.01 -13.45 -15.56
C LEU A 120 26.01 -14.96 -15.27
N PHE A 121 25.15 -15.72 -15.94
CA PHE A 121 25.10 -17.18 -15.81
C PHE A 121 26.35 -17.86 -16.38
N THR A 122 26.82 -17.45 -17.57
CA THR A 122 28.07 -18.00 -18.16
C THR A 122 29.32 -17.62 -17.37
N ILE A 123 29.34 -16.43 -16.76
CA ILE A 123 30.37 -16.05 -15.78
C ILE A 123 30.36 -17.02 -14.61
N PHE A 124 29.18 -17.31 -14.04
CA PHE A 124 29.04 -18.27 -12.94
C PHE A 124 29.54 -19.67 -13.33
N LEU A 125 29.14 -20.20 -14.50
CA LEU A 125 29.61 -21.49 -15.00
C LEU A 125 31.13 -21.53 -15.22
N CYS A 126 31.70 -20.47 -15.79
CA CYS A 126 33.13 -20.35 -16.03
C CYS A 126 33.93 -20.33 -14.71
N PHE A 127 33.51 -19.50 -13.74
CA PHE A 127 34.14 -19.46 -12.42
C PHE A 127 34.00 -20.79 -11.67
N SER A 128 32.82 -21.42 -11.73
CA SER A 128 32.59 -22.71 -11.08
C SER A 128 33.45 -23.81 -11.70
N SER A 129 33.64 -23.80 -13.02
CA SER A 129 34.46 -24.79 -13.71
C SER A 129 35.96 -24.60 -13.45
N ILE A 130 36.45 -23.36 -13.46
CA ILE A 130 37.85 -23.05 -13.13
C ILE A 130 38.12 -23.44 -11.66
N TRP A 131 37.13 -23.25 -10.79
CA TRP A 131 37.19 -23.66 -9.40
C TRP A 131 37.24 -25.19 -9.26
N GLU A 132 36.42 -25.91 -10.02
CA GLU A 132 36.38 -27.37 -10.04
C GLU A 132 37.71 -27.98 -10.55
N ASP A 133 38.25 -27.46 -11.66
CA ASP A 133 39.55 -27.87 -12.20
C ASP A 133 40.70 -27.54 -11.23
N SER A 134 40.60 -26.42 -10.49
CA SER A 134 41.57 -26.05 -9.46
C SER A 134 41.52 -26.93 -8.22
N VAL A 135 40.36 -27.51 -7.89
CA VAL A 135 40.16 -28.38 -6.72
C VAL A 135 40.55 -29.83 -7.05
N HIS A 136 40.22 -30.31 -8.25
CA HIS A 136 40.38 -31.71 -8.62
C HIS A 136 41.66 -32.03 -9.41
N ARG A 137 42.42 -31.03 -9.90
CA ARG A 137 43.67 -31.19 -10.70
C ARG A 137 43.52 -32.06 -11.98
N GLU A 138 42.29 -32.34 -12.40
CA GLU A 138 41.96 -32.99 -13.66
C GLU A 138 41.02 -32.07 -14.44
N THR A 139 41.41 -31.72 -15.68
CA THR A 139 40.57 -30.91 -16.56
C THR A 139 39.53 -31.80 -17.21
N THR A 140 38.26 -31.64 -16.85
CA THR A 140 37.17 -32.36 -17.50
C THR A 140 36.80 -31.69 -18.84
N LEU A 141 36.42 -32.47 -19.85
CA LEU A 141 35.97 -31.95 -21.16
C LEU A 141 34.77 -31.00 -21.00
N MET A 142 33.88 -31.29 -20.04
CA MET A 142 32.76 -30.44 -19.65
C MET A 142 33.22 -29.08 -19.09
N GLY A 143 34.32 -29.07 -18.33
CA GLY A 143 34.87 -27.84 -17.78
C GLY A 143 35.45 -26.91 -18.87
N VAL A 144 36.16 -27.48 -19.84
CA VAL A 144 36.67 -26.74 -21.01
C VAL A 144 35.52 -26.09 -21.81
N LEU A 145 34.42 -26.83 -21.99
CA LEU A 145 33.21 -26.33 -22.63
C LEU A 145 32.58 -25.17 -21.85
N ASN A 146 32.48 -25.27 -20.53
CA ASN A 146 31.94 -24.22 -19.66
C ASN A 146 32.77 -22.93 -19.74
N VAL A 147 34.10 -23.02 -19.84
CA VAL A 147 34.97 -21.84 -20.04
C VAL A 147 34.75 -21.21 -21.42
N LEU A 148 34.54 -22.03 -22.46
CA LEU A 148 34.26 -21.55 -23.82
C LEU A 148 32.87 -20.89 -23.98
N THR A 149 31.92 -21.12 -23.06
CA THR A 149 30.63 -20.41 -23.07
C THR A 149 30.75 -18.91 -22.82
N PHE A 150 31.76 -18.47 -22.06
CA PHE A 150 31.92 -17.08 -21.67
C PHE A 150 32.23 -16.15 -22.87
N PRO A 151 33.21 -16.45 -23.75
CA PRO A 151 33.39 -15.72 -25.00
C PRO A 151 32.13 -15.67 -25.87
N GLY A 152 31.37 -16.77 -25.91
CA GLY A 152 30.12 -16.87 -26.67
C GLY A 152 29.02 -15.93 -26.17
N ALA A 153 28.85 -15.83 -24.85
CA ALA A 153 27.92 -14.88 -24.22
C ALA A 153 28.36 -13.43 -24.39
N VAL A 154 29.66 -13.13 -24.33
CA VAL A 154 30.19 -11.78 -24.57
C VAL A 154 29.92 -11.34 -26.01
N LEU A 155 30.18 -12.20 -27.00
CA LEU A 155 29.86 -11.92 -28.40
C LEU A 155 28.36 -11.68 -28.61
N PHE A 156 27.51 -12.47 -27.94
CA PHE A 156 26.06 -12.32 -27.98
C PHE A 156 25.58 -10.97 -27.40
N VAL A 157 26.09 -10.57 -26.23
CA VAL A 157 25.75 -9.28 -25.60
C VAL A 157 26.20 -8.12 -26.48
N ILE A 158 27.39 -8.20 -27.08
CA ILE A 158 27.88 -7.17 -28.00
C ILE A 158 26.94 -7.05 -29.22
N CYS A 159 26.42 -8.16 -29.75
CA CYS A 159 25.46 -8.12 -30.86
C CYS A 159 24.13 -7.45 -30.44
N VAL A 160 23.54 -7.85 -29.32
CA VAL A 160 22.25 -7.30 -28.82
C VAL A 160 22.37 -5.80 -28.52
N PHE A 161 23.44 -5.36 -27.85
CA PHE A 161 23.62 -3.95 -27.50
C PHE A 161 23.95 -3.07 -28.69
N ARG A 162 24.65 -3.60 -29.70
CA ARG A 162 25.06 -2.84 -30.88
C ARG A 162 23.94 -2.68 -31.89
N GLU A 163 23.13 -3.70 -32.12
CA GLU A 163 21.97 -3.62 -33.04
C GLU A 163 20.91 -2.64 -32.51
N GLN A 164 20.63 -2.64 -31.20
CA GLN A 164 19.73 -1.64 -30.60
C GLN A 164 20.35 -0.25 -30.48
N LYS A 165 21.67 -0.10 -30.54
CA LYS A 165 22.30 1.23 -30.67
C LYS A 165 21.89 1.88 -31.99
N GLN A 166 21.58 1.08 -33.02
CA GLN A 166 21.16 1.56 -34.34
C GLN A 166 19.66 1.92 -34.37
N GLU A 167 18.79 1.15 -33.70
CA GLU A 167 17.37 1.52 -33.47
C GLU A 167 17.21 2.75 -32.53
N ASN A 168 18.09 2.89 -31.53
CA ASN A 168 18.07 4.03 -30.60
C ASN A 168 18.78 5.29 -31.14
N ILE A 169 19.52 5.19 -32.26
CA ILE A 169 19.99 6.39 -32.99
C ILE A 169 18.83 7.02 -33.77
N GLU A 170 17.81 6.24 -34.15
CA GLU A 170 16.55 6.78 -34.69
C GLU A 170 15.58 7.23 -33.58
N ASN A 171 15.65 6.65 -32.38
CA ASN A 171 14.84 7.05 -31.22
C ASN A 171 15.72 7.39 -30.00
N GLY A 172 16.15 8.65 -29.94
CA GLY A 172 17.05 9.14 -28.89
C GLY A 172 16.42 9.13 -27.49
N SER A 173 16.98 8.33 -26.57
CA SER A 173 17.25 8.70 -25.17
C SER A 173 17.78 7.51 -24.39
N LEU A 174 19.10 7.44 -24.19
CA LEU A 174 19.67 6.52 -23.20
C LEU A 174 20.90 7.04 -22.45
N TYR A 175 21.27 8.31 -22.65
CA TYR A 175 22.28 8.98 -21.83
C TYR A 175 21.87 10.42 -21.56
N ALA A 176 21.48 10.69 -20.30
CA ALA A 176 21.67 12.00 -19.69
C ALA A 176 22.61 11.78 -18.47
N PRO A 177 23.76 12.47 -18.40
CA PRO A 177 24.74 12.28 -17.35
C PRO A 177 24.30 12.90 -16.02
N LEU A 178 24.96 12.46 -14.96
CA LEU A 178 24.68 12.66 -13.53
C LEU A 178 24.91 14.09 -12.99
N GLN A 179 24.75 15.15 -13.80
CA GLN A 179 24.84 16.53 -13.31
C GLN A 179 23.53 17.27 -13.55
N ALA A 180 22.96 17.80 -12.46
CA ALA A 180 21.82 18.69 -12.47
C ALA A 180 22.21 19.98 -13.20
N GLU A 181 21.78 20.12 -14.45
CA GLU A 181 21.59 21.42 -15.08
C GLU A 181 20.13 21.82 -14.93
N GLU A 182 19.91 22.96 -14.27
CA GLU A 182 18.65 23.70 -14.27
C GLU A 182 18.24 24.02 -15.71
N ARG A 183 17.08 23.52 -16.17
CA ARG A 183 16.45 24.01 -17.42
C ARG A 183 14.91 24.06 -17.34
N SER A 184 14.43 25.26 -17.64
CA SER A 184 13.15 25.73 -18.21
C SER A 184 11.82 25.40 -17.49
N GLU A 185 11.17 26.47 -17.01
CA GLU A 185 9.90 26.57 -16.28
C GLU A 185 8.61 26.27 -17.09
N THR A 186 8.62 25.34 -18.04
CA THR A 186 7.39 24.98 -18.80
C THR A 186 7.09 23.49 -18.86
N ASP A 187 7.68 22.68 -17.99
CA ASP A 187 7.24 21.28 -17.83
C ASP A 187 6.22 21.20 -16.70
N GLU A 188 4.99 20.77 -17.02
CA GLU A 188 3.97 20.39 -16.05
C GLU A 188 4.63 19.60 -14.89
N ASN A 189 4.24 19.88 -13.63
CA ASN A 189 4.76 19.22 -12.43
C ASN A 189 4.36 17.72 -12.38
N VAL A 190 4.83 16.91 -13.32
CA VAL A 190 4.55 15.48 -13.50
C VAL A 190 5.47 14.66 -12.60
N THR A 191 5.01 13.47 -12.19
CA THR A 191 5.80 12.60 -11.32
C THR A 191 7.21 12.34 -11.88
N PRO A 192 8.27 12.47 -11.05
CA PRO A 192 9.65 12.16 -11.47
C PRO A 192 9.85 10.72 -11.96
N MET A 193 8.91 9.81 -11.64
CA MET A 193 8.88 8.45 -12.16
C MET A 193 8.84 8.40 -13.70
N ALA A 194 8.20 9.35 -14.38
CA ALA A 194 8.11 9.37 -15.84
C ALA A 194 9.48 9.44 -16.52
N LYS A 195 10.44 10.13 -15.89
CA LYS A 195 11.79 10.37 -16.40
C LYS A 195 12.85 9.51 -15.69
N ALA A 196 12.44 8.61 -14.78
CA ALA A 196 13.35 7.87 -13.91
C ALA A 196 14.01 6.67 -14.62
N GLY A 197 15.32 6.49 -14.38
CA GLY A 197 16.04 5.28 -14.81
C GLY A 197 15.59 4.01 -14.07
N ILE A 198 15.94 2.85 -14.63
CA ILE A 198 15.49 1.53 -14.15
C ILE A 198 15.81 1.29 -12.66
N LEU A 199 17.02 1.64 -12.22
CA LEU A 199 17.42 1.50 -10.81
C LEU A 199 16.60 2.39 -9.87
N SER A 200 16.29 3.62 -10.30
CA SER A 200 15.46 4.55 -9.53
C SER A 200 14.03 4.01 -9.38
N ILE A 201 13.49 3.39 -10.43
CA ILE A 201 12.17 2.72 -10.38
C ILE A 201 12.20 1.51 -9.43
N PHE A 202 13.22 0.67 -9.51
CA PHE A 202 13.34 -0.53 -8.67
C PHE A 202 13.49 -0.22 -7.17
N THR A 203 14.16 0.89 -6.85
CA THR A 203 14.48 1.31 -5.49
C THR A 203 13.60 2.45 -4.97
N PHE A 204 12.60 2.88 -5.76
CA PHE A 204 11.73 4.02 -5.49
C PHE A 204 12.46 5.35 -5.23
N TRP A 205 13.69 5.51 -5.73
CA TRP A 205 14.53 6.68 -5.45
C TRP A 205 13.93 8.00 -5.97
N TRP A 206 13.14 7.93 -7.04
CA TRP A 206 12.41 9.06 -7.63
C TRP A 206 11.46 9.77 -6.66
N LEU A 207 11.07 9.14 -5.54
CA LEU A 207 10.16 9.71 -4.55
C LEU A 207 10.88 10.60 -3.51
N ASN A 208 12.20 10.48 -3.37
CA ASN A 208 12.98 11.20 -2.36
C ASN A 208 12.76 12.73 -2.35
N PRO A 209 12.68 13.44 -3.49
CA PRO A 209 12.46 14.89 -3.49
C PRO A 209 11.13 15.28 -2.81
N LEU A 210 10.07 14.52 -3.06
CA LEU A 210 8.74 14.78 -2.48
C LEU A 210 8.74 14.53 -0.96
N LEU A 211 9.40 13.46 -0.52
CA LEU A 211 9.54 13.13 0.90
C LEU A 211 10.33 14.23 1.63
N VAL A 212 11.48 14.65 1.09
CA VAL A 212 12.28 15.74 1.67
C VAL A 212 11.46 17.04 1.78
N LYS A 213 10.63 17.35 0.77
CA LYS A 213 9.72 18.50 0.81
C LYS A 213 8.67 18.35 1.92
N GLY A 214 8.07 17.17 2.07
CA GLY A 214 7.10 16.87 3.12
C GLY A 214 7.65 16.89 4.55
N LYS A 215 8.96 16.68 4.73
CA LYS A 215 9.63 16.89 6.02
C LYS A 215 9.73 18.36 6.41
N ARG A 216 9.95 19.24 5.43
CA ARG A 216 10.18 20.68 5.66
C ARG A 216 8.88 21.46 5.84
N LYS A 217 7.81 21.02 5.17
CA LYS A 217 6.51 21.70 5.14
C LYS A 217 5.40 20.66 5.04
N VAL A 218 4.26 20.92 5.68
CA VAL A 218 3.01 20.19 5.41
C VAL A 218 2.66 20.35 3.93
N LEU A 219 2.54 19.23 3.22
CA LEU A 219 2.28 19.23 1.77
C LEU A 219 0.84 19.64 1.48
N ASP A 220 0.68 20.66 0.64
CA ASP A 220 -0.60 21.06 0.09
C ASP A 220 -0.92 20.30 -1.20
N GLY A 221 -2.16 20.34 -1.66
CA GLY A 221 -2.56 19.68 -2.92
C GLY A 221 -1.76 20.14 -4.15
N LYS A 222 -1.25 21.38 -4.12
CA LYS A 222 -0.39 21.94 -5.18
C LYS A 222 1.05 21.42 -5.14
N ASP A 223 1.49 20.89 -3.98
CA ASP A 223 2.85 20.37 -3.80
C ASP A 223 3.01 18.93 -4.33
N ILE A 224 1.89 18.22 -4.55
CA ILE A 224 1.87 16.84 -5.04
C ILE A 224 1.92 16.84 -6.57
N PRO A 225 2.90 16.16 -7.20
CA PRO A 225 3.01 16.09 -8.66
C PRO A 225 1.80 15.41 -9.33
N TYR A 226 1.51 15.77 -10.57
CA TYR A 226 0.51 15.11 -11.41
C TYR A 226 0.94 13.71 -11.81
N LEU A 227 -0.04 12.82 -12.02
CA LEU A 227 0.19 11.48 -12.56
C LEU A 227 0.85 11.54 -13.94
N ARG A 228 1.56 10.46 -14.29
CA ARG A 228 2.10 10.27 -15.64
C ARG A 228 0.94 10.33 -16.65
N PRO A 229 1.12 10.90 -17.85
CA PRO A 229 0.05 11.00 -18.85
C PRO A 229 -0.64 9.65 -19.11
N GLU A 230 0.12 8.55 -19.10
CA GLU A 230 -0.41 7.20 -19.31
C GLU A 230 -1.32 6.67 -18.19
N ASP A 231 -1.17 7.20 -16.98
CA ASP A 231 -1.91 6.80 -15.78
C ASP A 231 -3.13 7.71 -15.52
N ARG A 232 -3.27 8.82 -16.26
CA ARG A 232 -4.41 9.75 -16.16
C ARG A 232 -5.72 9.06 -16.61
N ALA A 233 -6.83 9.47 -16.01
CA ALA A 233 -8.15 8.89 -16.23
C ALA A 233 -8.56 8.94 -17.71
N GLU A 234 -8.31 10.06 -18.38
CA GLU A 234 -8.60 10.25 -19.81
C GLU A 234 -7.86 9.24 -20.69
N SER A 235 -6.55 9.16 -20.54
CA SER A 235 -5.72 8.21 -21.30
C SER A 235 -6.09 6.75 -21.03
N CYS A 236 -6.44 6.42 -19.78
CA CYS A 236 -6.90 5.08 -19.41
C CYS A 236 -8.25 4.75 -20.07
N TYR A 237 -9.19 5.69 -20.07
CA TYR A 237 -10.50 5.57 -20.70
C TYR A 237 -10.38 5.41 -22.22
N SER A 238 -9.65 6.30 -22.89
CA SER A 238 -9.48 6.29 -24.35
C SER A 238 -8.79 5.01 -24.85
N ARG A 239 -7.69 4.57 -24.21
CA ARG A 239 -7.00 3.32 -24.58
C ARG A 239 -7.87 2.07 -24.38
N PHE A 240 -8.75 2.08 -23.36
CA PHE A 240 -9.68 0.98 -23.13
C PHE A 240 -10.78 0.96 -24.19
N MET A 241 -11.38 2.11 -24.49
CA MET A 241 -12.42 2.25 -25.51
C MET A 241 -11.91 1.88 -26.90
N GLU A 242 -10.72 2.34 -27.30
CA GLU A 242 -10.08 1.96 -28.57
C GLU A 242 -9.93 0.43 -28.70
N LYS A 243 -9.61 -0.25 -27.59
CA LYS A 243 -9.43 -1.71 -27.57
C LYS A 243 -10.76 -2.46 -27.58
N LEU A 244 -11.81 -1.86 -27.02
CA LEU A 244 -13.17 -2.38 -27.04
C LEU A 244 -13.77 -2.28 -28.45
N GLU A 245 -13.62 -1.13 -29.11
CA GLU A 245 -14.10 -0.87 -30.47
C GLU A 245 -13.45 -1.80 -31.50
N LYS A 246 -12.11 -1.90 -31.52
CA LYS A 246 -11.38 -2.83 -32.40
C LYS A 246 -11.85 -4.28 -32.30
N ARG A 247 -12.42 -4.67 -31.16
CA ARG A 247 -12.92 -6.03 -30.93
C ARG A 247 -14.38 -6.20 -31.33
N LYS A 248 -15.19 -5.15 -31.24
CA LYS A 248 -16.54 -5.13 -31.82
C LYS A 248 -16.48 -5.28 -33.35
N ASP A 249 -15.49 -4.66 -33.98
CA ASP A 249 -15.29 -4.73 -35.44
C ASP A 249 -14.78 -6.10 -35.93
N GLY A 250 -14.14 -6.89 -35.04
CA GLY A 250 -13.45 -8.14 -35.40
C GLY A 250 -14.12 -9.46 -34.97
N ALA A 251 -15.18 -9.44 -34.16
CA ALA A 251 -15.79 -10.64 -33.58
C ALA A 251 -17.25 -10.85 -34.03
N ARG A 252 -17.63 -12.10 -34.33
CA ARG A 252 -19.02 -12.53 -34.65
C ARG A 252 -19.98 -12.55 -33.43
N GLY A 253 -19.63 -11.87 -32.33
CA GLY A 253 -20.44 -11.80 -31.11
C GLY A 253 -19.91 -10.74 -30.15
N ASP A 254 -20.75 -10.31 -29.20
CA ASP A 254 -20.42 -9.23 -28.27
C ASP A 254 -19.19 -9.57 -27.42
N PRO A 255 -18.08 -8.82 -27.53
CA PRO A 255 -16.88 -9.10 -26.76
C PRO A 255 -17.11 -8.80 -25.27
N SER A 256 -16.90 -9.80 -24.41
CA SER A 256 -17.06 -9.60 -22.97
C SER A 256 -16.09 -8.53 -22.44
N ILE A 257 -16.64 -7.53 -21.75
CA ILE A 257 -15.90 -6.41 -21.13
C ILE A 257 -14.77 -6.92 -20.22
N LEU A 258 -15.02 -8.01 -19.48
CA LEU A 258 -14.02 -8.65 -18.63
C LEU A 258 -12.81 -9.16 -19.42
N SER A 259 -13.05 -9.84 -20.55
CA SER A 259 -11.97 -10.34 -21.40
C SER A 259 -11.17 -9.17 -21.99
N THR A 260 -11.84 -8.09 -22.39
CA THR A 260 -11.17 -6.88 -22.90
C THR A 260 -10.30 -6.21 -21.83
N LEU A 261 -10.74 -6.17 -20.56
CA LEU A 261 -9.96 -5.67 -19.43
C LEU A 261 -8.65 -6.46 -19.23
N PHE A 262 -8.74 -7.80 -19.25
CA PHE A 262 -7.56 -8.66 -19.16
C PHE A 262 -6.60 -8.45 -20.33
N ILE A 263 -7.10 -8.34 -21.56
CA ILE A 263 -6.26 -8.11 -22.74
C ILE A 263 -5.62 -6.71 -22.68
N TRP A 264 -6.30 -5.69 -22.17
CA TRP A 264 -5.75 -4.35 -21.95
C TRP A 264 -4.52 -4.39 -21.06
N LYS A 265 -4.61 -5.05 -19.90
CA LYS A 265 -3.52 -5.12 -18.89
C LYS A 265 -2.62 -6.35 -18.95
N ARG A 266 -2.73 -7.18 -20.00
CA ARG A 266 -2.00 -8.45 -20.12
C ARG A 266 -0.47 -8.32 -19.94
N LYS A 267 0.14 -7.26 -20.48
CA LYS A 267 1.60 -7.08 -20.41
C LYS A 267 2.04 -6.84 -18.96
N ASP A 268 1.33 -5.96 -18.26
CA ASP A 268 1.62 -5.63 -16.87
C ASP A 268 1.39 -6.84 -15.95
N LEU A 269 0.30 -7.60 -16.18
CA LEU A 269 -0.01 -8.83 -15.43
C LEU A 269 1.04 -9.93 -15.57
N VAL A 270 1.69 -10.07 -16.73
CA VAL A 270 2.76 -11.05 -16.93
C VAL A 270 4.02 -10.62 -16.18
N ILE A 271 4.37 -9.32 -16.24
CA ILE A 271 5.52 -8.76 -15.52
C ILE A 271 5.34 -8.91 -14.01
N THR A 272 4.15 -8.62 -13.48
CA THR A 272 3.84 -8.83 -12.05
C THR A 272 3.84 -10.31 -11.69
N GLY A 273 3.36 -11.19 -12.58
CA GLY A 273 3.45 -12.64 -12.39
C GLY A 273 4.88 -13.15 -12.24
N PHE A 274 5.81 -12.59 -13.02
CA PHE A 274 7.24 -12.92 -12.90
C PHE A 274 7.83 -12.48 -11.55
N PHE A 275 7.52 -11.27 -11.07
CA PHE A 275 7.94 -10.85 -9.73
C PHE A 275 7.33 -11.71 -8.62
N ALA A 276 6.07 -12.10 -8.77
CA ALA A 276 5.42 -13.01 -7.83
C ALA A 276 6.10 -14.39 -7.77
N LEU A 277 6.55 -14.92 -8.92
CA LEU A 277 7.31 -16.17 -8.97
C LEU A 277 8.66 -16.04 -8.25
N ILE A 278 9.43 -14.99 -8.55
CA ILE A 278 10.72 -14.71 -7.89
C ILE A 278 10.53 -14.61 -6.37
N LYS A 279 9.49 -13.89 -5.94
CA LYS A 279 9.18 -13.73 -4.51
C LYS A 279 8.94 -15.08 -3.83
N VAL A 280 8.15 -15.96 -4.43
CA VAL A 280 7.86 -17.29 -3.86
C VAL A 280 9.11 -18.18 -3.82
N LEU A 281 9.91 -18.19 -4.89
CA LEU A 281 11.14 -18.98 -4.94
C LEU A 281 12.18 -18.48 -3.93
N SER A 282 12.36 -17.16 -3.82
CA SER A 282 13.30 -16.57 -2.86
C SER A 282 12.87 -16.84 -1.42
N LEU A 283 11.57 -16.72 -1.13
CA LEU A 283 11.02 -17.06 0.19
C LEU A 283 11.25 -18.54 0.56
N ALA A 284 11.04 -19.45 -0.39
CA ALA A 284 11.26 -20.89 -0.19
C ALA A 284 12.74 -21.26 -0.01
N SER A 285 13.67 -20.45 -0.52
CA SER A 285 15.11 -20.66 -0.32
C SER A 285 15.56 -20.46 1.14
N GLY A 286 14.84 -19.63 1.91
CA GLY A 286 15.19 -19.27 3.29
C GLY A 286 15.44 -20.46 4.22
N PRO A 287 14.48 -21.39 4.41
CA PRO A 287 14.67 -22.57 5.25
C PRO A 287 15.83 -23.47 4.80
N LEU A 288 16.05 -23.60 3.48
CA LEU A 288 17.14 -24.42 2.93
C LEU A 288 18.51 -23.81 3.23
N ILE A 289 18.64 -22.48 3.11
CA ILE A 289 19.87 -21.75 3.47
C ILE A 289 20.12 -21.88 4.97
N ILE A 290 19.09 -21.77 5.81
CA ILE A 290 19.21 -21.99 7.27
C ILE A 290 19.69 -23.41 7.56
N ARG A 291 19.17 -24.43 6.87
CA ARG A 291 19.61 -25.82 7.03
C ARG A 291 21.10 -25.99 6.73
N ALA A 292 21.53 -25.45 5.58
CA ALA A 292 22.92 -25.50 5.15
C ALA A 292 23.82 -24.77 6.17
N PHE A 293 23.40 -23.58 6.61
CA PHE A 293 24.14 -22.79 7.59
C PHE A 293 24.31 -23.54 8.93
N ILE A 294 23.26 -24.20 9.44
CA ILE A 294 23.36 -25.01 10.66
C ILE A 294 24.32 -26.18 10.48
N ARG A 295 24.35 -26.84 9.31
CA ARG A 295 25.29 -27.94 9.04
C ARG A 295 26.76 -27.47 9.03
N VAL A 296 27.02 -26.31 8.43
CA VAL A 296 28.33 -25.65 8.49
C VAL A 296 28.74 -25.38 9.93
N CYS A 297 27.84 -24.82 10.75
CA CYS A 297 28.10 -24.57 12.17
C CYS A 297 28.34 -25.86 12.99
N GLN A 298 27.80 -27.00 12.55
CA GLN A 298 28.03 -28.32 13.16
C GLN A 298 29.36 -28.95 12.73
N GLY A 299 30.20 -28.26 11.95
CA GLY A 299 31.50 -28.76 11.49
C GLY A 299 31.44 -29.65 10.25
N MET A 300 30.26 -29.81 9.63
CA MET A 300 30.12 -30.45 8.32
C MET A 300 30.43 -29.45 7.20
N GLU A 301 31.57 -28.75 7.33
CA GLU A 301 32.00 -27.78 6.33
C GLU A 301 32.45 -28.48 5.07
N SER A 302 31.93 -27.93 4.00
CA SER A 302 32.02 -28.45 2.67
C SER A 302 33.36 -28.03 2.04
N PHE A 303 33.70 -26.76 2.29
CA PHE A 303 34.95 -26.12 1.92
C PHE A 303 35.14 -24.93 2.84
N LYS A 304 36.39 -24.48 3.01
CA LYS A 304 36.81 -23.48 4.02
C LYS A 304 35.99 -22.17 4.03
N HIS A 305 35.35 -21.80 2.92
CA HIS A 305 34.61 -20.53 2.80
C HIS A 305 33.10 -20.69 2.68
N GLU A 306 32.55 -21.90 2.83
CA GLU A 306 31.12 -22.18 2.63
C GLU A 306 30.20 -21.26 3.46
N GLY A 307 30.50 -21.06 4.75
CA GLY A 307 29.72 -20.16 5.60
C GLY A 307 29.65 -18.71 5.09
N TYR A 308 30.68 -18.21 4.41
CA TYR A 308 30.66 -16.85 3.82
C TYR A 308 29.76 -16.80 2.59
N PHE A 309 29.83 -17.82 1.74
CA PHE A 309 28.94 -17.93 0.58
C PHE A 309 27.48 -18.09 0.98
N LEU A 310 27.19 -18.84 2.05
CA LEU A 310 25.84 -18.98 2.58
C LEU A 310 25.31 -17.67 3.19
N ALA A 311 26.14 -16.93 3.93
CA ALA A 311 25.75 -15.63 4.48
C ALA A 311 25.49 -14.59 3.37
N PHE A 312 26.33 -14.54 2.34
CA PHE A 312 26.13 -13.69 1.18
C PHE A 312 24.92 -14.11 0.34
N GLY A 313 24.72 -15.42 0.15
CA GLY A 313 23.56 -16.00 -0.52
C GLY A 313 22.25 -15.66 0.21
N LEU A 314 22.25 -15.69 1.54
CA LEU A 314 21.10 -15.26 2.36
C LEU A 314 20.78 -13.78 2.17
N PHE A 315 21.81 -12.92 2.15
CA PHE A 315 21.64 -11.49 1.89
C PHE A 315 21.03 -11.24 0.50
N LEU A 316 21.57 -11.90 -0.53
CA LEU A 316 21.09 -11.75 -1.90
C LEU A 316 19.66 -12.28 -2.07
N ALA A 317 19.35 -13.44 -1.49
CA ALA A 317 18.00 -14.00 -1.47
C ALA A 317 17.01 -13.03 -0.79
N LYS A 318 17.36 -12.46 0.37
CA LYS A 318 16.51 -11.50 1.07
C LYS A 318 16.32 -10.19 0.32
N CYS A 319 17.36 -9.68 -0.34
CA CYS A 319 17.25 -8.50 -1.21
C CYS A 319 16.35 -8.78 -2.43
N LEU A 320 16.49 -9.95 -3.05
CA LEU A 320 15.67 -10.36 -4.18
C LEU A 320 14.20 -10.55 -3.78
N GLU A 321 13.95 -11.17 -2.62
CA GLU A 321 12.62 -11.30 -2.01
C GLU A 321 11.99 -9.92 -1.79
N SER A 322 12.70 -8.99 -1.15
CA SER A 322 12.23 -7.63 -0.92
C SER A 322 11.91 -6.89 -2.22
N ILE A 323 12.86 -6.81 -3.16
CA ILE A 323 12.66 -6.08 -4.42
C ILE A 323 11.48 -6.66 -5.20
N SER A 324 11.39 -7.98 -5.30
CA SER A 324 10.30 -8.64 -6.04
C SER A 324 8.94 -8.41 -5.39
N GLU A 325 8.84 -8.50 -4.07
CA GLU A 325 7.57 -8.25 -3.35
C GLU A 325 7.12 -6.80 -3.47
N ARG A 326 8.02 -5.84 -3.26
CA ARG A 326 7.68 -4.41 -3.35
C ARG A 326 7.28 -4.01 -4.76
N GLN A 327 7.98 -4.52 -5.77
CA GLN A 327 7.62 -4.24 -7.18
C GLN A 327 6.30 -4.90 -7.58
N LEU A 328 6.02 -6.11 -7.10
CA LEU A 328 4.72 -6.77 -7.28
C LEU A 328 3.60 -5.90 -6.69
N ASN A 329 3.72 -5.51 -5.42
CA ASN A 329 2.69 -4.75 -4.71
C ASN A 329 2.45 -3.37 -5.33
N PHE A 330 3.52 -2.64 -5.65
CA PHE A 330 3.43 -1.34 -6.32
C PHE A 330 2.74 -1.42 -7.67
N ARG A 331 3.18 -2.34 -8.54
CA ARG A 331 2.61 -2.49 -9.90
C ARG A 331 1.16 -2.97 -9.87
N ASN A 332 0.82 -3.89 -8.97
CA ASN A 332 -0.58 -4.33 -8.83
C ASN A 332 -1.49 -3.18 -8.36
N ARG A 333 -1.04 -2.34 -7.41
CA ARG A 333 -1.78 -1.15 -6.97
C ARG A 333 -1.93 -0.11 -8.08
N LEU A 334 -0.90 0.06 -8.91
CA LEU A 334 -0.95 0.93 -10.07
C LEU A 334 -1.95 0.43 -11.12
N ILE A 335 -1.96 -0.87 -11.44
CA ILE A 335 -2.96 -1.48 -12.33
C ILE A 335 -4.36 -1.25 -11.75
N GLY A 336 -4.53 -1.46 -10.44
CA GLY A 336 -5.78 -1.21 -9.72
C GLY A 336 -6.28 0.23 -9.85
N LEU A 337 -5.38 1.21 -9.68
CA LEU A 337 -5.67 2.64 -9.86
C LEU A 337 -6.13 2.96 -11.29
N GLN A 338 -5.45 2.43 -12.30
CA GLN A 338 -5.79 2.63 -13.71
C GLN A 338 -7.15 2.00 -14.06
N VAL A 339 -7.42 0.78 -13.58
CA VAL A 339 -8.70 0.09 -13.78
C VAL A 339 -9.83 0.86 -13.11
N LYS A 340 -9.64 1.30 -11.86
CA LYS A 340 -10.63 2.10 -11.12
C LYS A 340 -10.92 3.41 -11.85
N SER A 341 -9.90 4.16 -12.23
CA SER A 341 -10.05 5.47 -12.88
C SER A 341 -10.79 5.35 -14.22
N MET A 342 -10.47 4.31 -15.00
CA MET A 342 -11.19 3.99 -16.24
C MET A 342 -12.67 3.64 -15.99
N LEU A 343 -12.96 2.79 -14.99
CA LEU A 343 -14.34 2.41 -14.66
C LEU A 343 -15.16 3.60 -14.16
N CYS A 344 -14.59 4.46 -13.31
CA CYS A 344 -15.26 5.69 -12.87
C CYS A 344 -15.58 6.61 -14.05
N ALA A 345 -14.63 6.80 -14.98
CA ALA A 345 -14.85 7.57 -16.21
C ALA A 345 -15.95 6.94 -17.09
N ALA A 346 -15.92 5.62 -17.29
CA ALA A 346 -16.92 4.92 -18.08
C ALA A 346 -18.33 4.99 -17.48
N ILE A 347 -18.44 4.83 -16.15
CA ILE A 347 -19.71 4.95 -15.43
C ILE A 347 -20.27 6.37 -15.55
N TYR A 348 -19.43 7.39 -15.38
CA TYR A 348 -19.84 8.78 -15.50
C TYR A 348 -20.31 9.11 -16.93
N ARG A 349 -19.54 8.70 -17.94
CA ARG A 349 -19.92 8.90 -19.35
C ARG A 349 -21.24 8.19 -19.68
N LYS A 350 -21.43 6.96 -19.19
CA LYS A 350 -22.66 6.19 -19.37
C LYS A 350 -23.85 6.87 -18.71
N GLN A 351 -23.70 7.38 -17.48
CA GLN A 351 -24.74 8.10 -16.76
C GLN A 351 -25.25 9.31 -17.54
N LEU A 352 -24.37 10.07 -18.19
CA LEU A 352 -24.76 11.21 -19.02
C LEU A 352 -25.56 10.80 -20.25
N ARG A 353 -25.45 9.55 -20.74
CA ARG A 353 -26.11 9.08 -21.97
C ARG A 353 -27.25 8.09 -21.76
N LEU A 354 -27.52 7.71 -20.51
CA LEU A 354 -28.54 6.71 -20.15
C LEU A 354 -29.94 7.15 -20.62
N SER A 355 -30.73 6.23 -21.18
CA SER A 355 -32.13 6.49 -21.53
C SER A 355 -32.99 6.76 -20.30
N ASN A 356 -34.14 7.43 -20.48
CA ASN A 356 -35.05 7.74 -19.37
C ASN A 356 -35.62 6.47 -18.72
N VAL A 357 -35.93 5.43 -19.51
CA VAL A 357 -36.40 4.13 -19.03
C VAL A 357 -35.34 3.42 -18.19
N ALA A 358 -34.09 3.39 -18.65
CA ALA A 358 -32.99 2.83 -17.89
C ALA A 358 -32.72 3.64 -16.60
N LYS A 359 -32.91 4.96 -16.61
CA LYS A 359 -32.75 5.82 -15.43
C LYS A 359 -33.78 5.53 -14.32
N LEU A 360 -34.97 5.03 -14.66
CA LEU A 360 -35.94 4.53 -13.68
C LEU A 360 -35.50 3.19 -13.06
N SER A 361 -34.80 2.36 -13.83
CA SER A 361 -34.28 1.06 -13.36
C SER A 361 -33.02 1.17 -12.51
N TYR A 362 -32.20 2.21 -12.74
CA TYR A 362 -30.95 2.45 -12.02
C TYR A 362 -31.07 3.72 -11.17
N GLY A 363 -31.32 3.54 -9.87
CA GLY A 363 -31.51 4.66 -8.96
C GLY A 363 -30.24 5.50 -8.77
N PRO A 364 -30.34 6.81 -8.44
CA PRO A 364 -29.18 7.67 -8.18
C PRO A 364 -28.19 7.11 -7.15
N GLY A 365 -28.70 6.45 -6.10
CA GLY A 365 -27.89 5.80 -5.08
C GLY A 365 -27.12 4.57 -5.58
N GLU A 366 -27.69 3.82 -6.53
CA GLU A 366 -27.02 2.66 -7.12
C GLU A 366 -25.88 3.07 -8.03
N ILE A 367 -26.08 4.10 -8.86
CA ILE A 367 -25.05 4.65 -9.74
C ILE A 367 -23.89 5.23 -8.93
N MET A 368 -24.20 5.92 -7.83
CA MET A 368 -23.20 6.35 -6.86
C MET A 368 -22.41 5.17 -6.30
N ASN A 369 -23.09 4.09 -5.91
CA ASN A 369 -22.46 2.88 -5.39
C ASN A 369 -21.56 2.20 -6.42
N TYR A 370 -21.96 2.19 -7.71
CA TYR A 370 -21.14 1.66 -8.80
C TYR A 370 -19.80 2.39 -8.92
N ALA A 371 -19.82 3.73 -8.90
CA ALA A 371 -18.61 4.54 -9.07
C ALA A 371 -17.72 4.58 -7.82
N THR A 372 -18.31 4.56 -6.62
CA THR A 372 -17.55 4.77 -5.36
C THR A 372 -17.12 3.47 -4.70
N VAL A 373 -17.99 2.45 -4.68
CA VAL A 373 -17.75 1.17 -3.98
C VAL A 373 -17.32 0.09 -4.96
N ASP A 374 -18.12 -0.18 -6.00
CA ASP A 374 -17.86 -1.32 -6.89
C ASP A 374 -16.61 -1.11 -7.77
N ALA A 375 -16.43 0.09 -8.32
CA ALA A 375 -15.20 0.43 -9.05
C ALA A 375 -13.96 0.35 -8.14
N THR A 376 -14.09 0.68 -6.84
CA THR A 376 -13.01 0.52 -5.86
C THR A 376 -12.71 -0.96 -5.61
N ARG A 377 -13.73 -1.81 -5.40
CA ARG A 377 -13.55 -3.26 -5.20
C ARG A 377 -12.88 -3.93 -6.40
N ILE A 378 -13.27 -3.56 -7.62
CA ILE A 378 -12.62 -4.08 -8.84
C ILE A 378 -11.19 -3.55 -8.96
N GLY A 379 -10.95 -2.30 -8.58
CA GLY A 379 -9.60 -1.72 -8.53
C GLY A 379 -8.69 -2.36 -7.47
N GLU A 380 -9.24 -2.92 -6.40
CA GLU A 380 -8.45 -3.63 -5.37
C GLU A 380 -8.08 -5.07 -5.78
N PHE A 381 -8.87 -5.70 -6.66
CA PHE A 381 -8.66 -7.09 -7.07
C PHE A 381 -7.27 -7.41 -7.64
N PRO A 382 -6.64 -6.57 -8.51
CA PRO A 382 -5.29 -6.82 -9.01
C PRO A 382 -4.23 -7.05 -7.93
N PHE A 383 -4.39 -6.46 -6.74
CA PHE A 383 -3.49 -6.69 -5.61
C PHE A 383 -3.52 -8.14 -5.12
N TRP A 384 -4.69 -8.78 -5.17
CA TRP A 384 -4.92 -10.15 -4.72
C TRP A 384 -4.79 -11.20 -5.82
N PHE A 385 -4.82 -10.80 -7.09
CA PHE A 385 -4.86 -11.71 -8.24
C PHE A 385 -3.74 -12.76 -8.22
N HIS A 386 -2.49 -12.33 -8.04
CA HIS A 386 -1.34 -13.25 -8.03
C HIS A 386 -1.33 -14.18 -6.83
N GLN A 387 -1.99 -13.82 -5.72
CA GLN A 387 -2.09 -14.67 -4.54
C GLN A 387 -2.79 -16.00 -4.81
N ILE A 388 -3.74 -16.02 -5.76
CA ILE A 388 -4.55 -17.22 -6.08
C ILE A 388 -3.66 -18.41 -6.46
N TRP A 389 -2.68 -18.21 -7.33
CA TRP A 389 -1.79 -19.30 -7.77
C TRP A 389 -0.51 -19.39 -6.94
N THR A 390 0.00 -18.28 -6.38
CA THR A 390 1.20 -18.34 -5.53
C THR A 390 0.94 -19.06 -4.22
N ILE A 391 -0.28 -19.00 -3.66
CA ILE A 391 -0.65 -19.78 -2.47
C ILE A 391 -0.47 -21.27 -2.73
N GLY A 392 -0.96 -21.77 -3.87
CA GLY A 392 -0.81 -23.17 -4.27
C GLY A 392 0.67 -23.56 -4.39
N LEU A 393 1.44 -22.76 -5.14
CA LEU A 393 2.88 -22.99 -5.32
C LEU A 393 3.66 -22.96 -4.00
N GLN A 394 3.38 -22.00 -3.12
CA GLN A 394 4.05 -21.85 -1.82
C GLN A 394 3.74 -23.00 -0.87
N ILE A 395 2.49 -23.49 -0.84
CA ILE A 395 2.11 -24.67 -0.06
C ILE A 395 2.83 -25.92 -0.61
N THR A 396 2.85 -26.12 -1.93
CA THR A 396 3.53 -27.27 -2.55
C THR A 396 5.03 -27.27 -2.24
N LEU A 397 5.72 -26.13 -2.44
CA LEU A 397 7.14 -26.01 -2.11
C LEU A 397 7.40 -26.20 -0.61
N GLY A 398 6.54 -25.65 0.25
CA GLY A 398 6.65 -25.83 1.68
C GLY A 398 6.50 -27.29 2.12
N ILE A 399 5.52 -28.03 1.56
CA ILE A 399 5.34 -29.46 1.84
C ILE A 399 6.56 -30.27 1.37
N LEU A 400 7.12 -29.96 0.20
CA LEU A 400 8.35 -30.59 -0.29
C LEU A 400 9.53 -30.37 0.66
N ILE A 401 9.69 -29.15 1.18
CA ILE A 401 10.74 -28.83 2.15
C ILE A 401 10.48 -29.54 3.50
N ILE A 402 9.24 -29.61 3.96
CA ILE A 402 8.88 -30.37 5.18
C ILE A 402 9.22 -31.86 4.98
N PHE A 403 8.84 -32.45 3.85
CA PHE A 403 9.20 -33.84 3.49
C PHE A 403 10.71 -34.06 3.45
N TYR A 404 11.46 -33.10 2.89
CA TYR A 404 12.91 -33.15 2.88
C TYR A 404 13.55 -33.01 4.27
N SER A 405 12.89 -32.34 5.22
CA SER A 405 13.39 -32.14 6.58
C SER A 405 13.07 -33.29 7.53
N VAL A 406 11.85 -33.83 7.45
CA VAL A 406 11.26 -34.69 8.50
C VAL A 406 10.67 -36.00 7.92
N GLY A 407 10.78 -36.24 6.61
CA GLY A 407 10.41 -37.50 5.98
C GLY A 407 8.91 -37.84 6.13
N MET A 408 8.62 -39.10 6.51
CA MET A 408 7.24 -39.61 6.61
C MET A 408 6.39 -38.90 7.67
N ALA A 409 6.99 -38.26 8.67
CA ALA A 409 6.25 -37.48 9.67
C ALA A 409 5.58 -36.21 9.07
N THR A 410 5.88 -35.86 7.82
CA THR A 410 5.16 -34.83 7.05
C THR A 410 3.66 -35.10 6.92
N PHE A 411 3.23 -36.37 6.87
CA PHE A 411 1.80 -36.69 6.80
C PHE A 411 1.04 -36.28 8.07
N ALA A 412 1.68 -36.35 9.24
CA ALA A 412 1.10 -35.86 10.49
C ALA A 412 1.00 -34.32 10.48
N ALA A 413 2.04 -33.64 10.00
CA ALA A 413 2.02 -32.18 9.81
C ALA A 413 0.89 -31.75 8.87
N LEU A 414 0.76 -32.44 7.73
CA LEU A 414 -0.27 -32.19 6.72
C LEU A 414 -1.68 -32.42 7.28
N PHE A 415 -1.87 -33.49 8.07
CA PHE A 415 -3.17 -33.76 8.71
C PHE A 415 -3.62 -32.62 9.62
N VAL A 416 -2.72 -32.10 10.48
CA VAL A 416 -3.03 -30.96 11.36
C VAL A 416 -3.24 -29.67 10.56
N VAL A 417 -2.47 -29.45 9.49
CA VAL A 417 -2.68 -28.31 8.58
C VAL A 417 -4.06 -28.38 7.91
N ILE A 418 -4.46 -29.55 7.40
CA ILE A 418 -5.78 -29.77 6.81
C ILE A 418 -6.88 -29.49 7.85
N LEU A 419 -6.73 -30.00 9.08
CA LEU A 419 -7.68 -29.77 10.16
C LEU A 419 -7.79 -28.28 10.51
N THR A 420 -6.68 -27.55 10.50
CA THR A 420 -6.63 -26.09 10.70
C THR A 420 -7.35 -25.34 9.58
N VAL A 421 -7.14 -25.74 8.32
CA VAL A 421 -7.84 -25.17 7.14
C VAL A 421 -9.34 -25.45 7.22
N LEU A 422 -9.75 -26.68 7.55
CA LEU A 422 -11.15 -27.07 7.71
C LEU A 422 -11.82 -26.28 8.86
N GLY A 423 -11.10 -26.01 9.94
CA GLY A 423 -11.56 -25.16 11.05
C GLY A 423 -11.79 -23.70 10.65
N ASN A 424 -11.07 -23.19 9.64
CA ASN A 424 -11.24 -21.82 9.14
C ASN A 424 -12.49 -21.63 8.25
N LEU A 425 -12.96 -22.69 7.57
CA LEU A 425 -14.14 -22.63 6.69
C LEU A 425 -15.45 -22.19 7.40
N PRO A 426 -15.86 -22.80 8.53
CA PRO A 426 -17.06 -22.36 9.23
C PRO A 426 -16.91 -20.96 9.81
N MET A 427 -15.70 -20.58 10.25
CA MET A 427 -15.42 -19.23 10.75
C MET A 427 -15.63 -18.16 9.68
N GLY A 428 -15.29 -18.44 8.42
CA GLY A 428 -15.49 -17.51 7.31
C GLY A 428 -16.97 -17.33 6.97
N LYS A 429 -17.75 -18.41 6.96
CA LYS A 429 -19.22 -18.34 6.79
C LYS A 429 -19.89 -17.56 7.92
N LEU A 430 -19.42 -17.79 9.15
CA LEU A 430 -19.94 -17.11 10.34
C LEU A 430 -19.59 -15.61 10.33
N GLN A 431 -18.37 -15.26 9.88
CA GLN A 431 -17.94 -13.88 9.67
C GLN A 431 -18.89 -13.14 8.72
N HIS A 432 -19.16 -13.71 7.55
CA HIS A 432 -20.09 -13.11 6.60
C HIS A 432 -21.48 -12.94 7.22
N LYS A 433 -22.02 -13.98 7.86
CA LYS A 433 -23.35 -13.92 8.50
C LYS A 433 -23.44 -12.83 9.56
N TYR A 434 -22.45 -12.70 10.44
CA TYR A 434 -22.44 -11.68 11.48
C TYR A 434 -22.21 -10.28 10.91
N LEU A 435 -21.33 -10.13 9.91
CA LEU A 435 -21.09 -8.85 9.25
C LEU A 435 -22.35 -8.36 8.54
N THR A 436 -23.07 -9.21 7.81
CA THR A 436 -24.34 -8.83 7.16
C THR A 436 -25.39 -8.35 8.17
N LYS A 437 -25.52 -9.04 9.31
CA LYS A 437 -26.45 -8.63 10.38
C LYS A 437 -26.03 -7.33 11.07
N LEU A 438 -24.73 -7.12 11.27
CA LEU A 438 -24.19 -5.88 11.79
C LEU A 438 -24.49 -4.71 10.86
N MET A 439 -24.22 -4.87 9.55
CA MET A 439 -24.49 -3.84 8.54
C MET A 439 -25.98 -3.47 8.51
N ALA A 440 -26.88 -4.46 8.56
CA ALA A 440 -28.32 -4.19 8.62
C ALA A 440 -28.74 -3.40 9.89
N ALA A 441 -28.10 -3.64 11.03
CA ALA A 441 -28.35 -2.87 12.25
C ALA A 441 -27.76 -1.45 12.18
N GLN A 442 -26.56 -1.31 11.60
CA GLN A 442 -25.92 -0.02 11.34
C GLN A 442 -26.75 0.85 10.41
N ASP A 443 -27.32 0.30 9.34
CA ASP A 443 -28.18 1.02 8.40
C ASP A 443 -29.43 1.58 9.08
N ARG A 444 -30.08 0.79 9.94
CA ARG A 444 -31.25 1.27 10.72
C ARG A 444 -30.89 2.44 11.63
N ARG A 445 -29.77 2.33 12.36
CA ARG A 445 -29.26 3.40 13.23
C ARG A 445 -28.93 4.66 12.41
N LEU A 446 -28.21 4.48 11.31
CA LEU A 446 -27.77 5.58 10.46
C LEU A 446 -28.94 6.30 9.81
N LYS A 447 -29.96 5.56 9.35
CA LYS A 447 -31.21 6.13 8.85
C LYS A 447 -31.90 7.00 9.91
N ALA A 448 -32.08 6.48 11.12
CA ALA A 448 -32.70 7.23 12.22
C ALA A 448 -31.92 8.51 12.58
N ILE A 449 -30.58 8.46 12.56
CA ILE A 449 -29.73 9.62 12.81
C ILE A 449 -29.81 10.63 11.66
N ALA A 450 -29.80 10.16 10.41
CA ALA A 450 -29.93 11.03 9.24
C ALA A 450 -31.26 11.79 9.26
N GLU A 451 -32.37 11.10 9.50
CA GLU A 451 -33.72 11.71 9.63
C GLU A 451 -33.79 12.74 10.77
N ALA A 452 -33.11 12.47 11.90
CA ALA A 452 -33.03 13.40 13.02
C ALA A 452 -32.19 14.65 12.68
N ILE A 453 -31.07 14.49 11.97
CA ILE A 453 -30.19 15.60 11.58
C ILE A 453 -30.88 16.48 10.53
N THR A 454 -31.51 15.89 9.51
CA THR A 454 -32.20 16.65 8.45
C THR A 454 -33.34 17.50 9.01
N ASN A 455 -33.98 17.04 10.09
CA ASN A 455 -35.09 17.73 10.75
C ASN A 455 -34.71 18.34 12.10
N MET A 456 -33.41 18.60 12.34
CA MET A 456 -32.92 19.04 13.65
C MET A 456 -33.62 20.32 14.14
N LYS A 457 -33.95 21.25 13.23
CA LYS A 457 -34.69 22.49 13.55
C LYS A 457 -36.02 22.20 14.23
N VAL A 458 -36.79 21.28 13.67
CA VAL A 458 -38.09 20.85 14.21
C VAL A 458 -37.90 20.14 15.55
N LEU A 459 -36.93 19.23 15.62
CA LEU A 459 -36.65 18.48 16.86
C LEU A 459 -36.30 19.41 18.04
N LYS A 460 -35.53 20.48 17.80
CA LYS A 460 -35.18 21.47 18.81
C LYS A 460 -36.35 22.35 19.23
N LEU A 461 -37.15 22.81 18.27
CA LEU A 461 -38.33 23.64 18.54
C LEU A 461 -39.32 22.93 19.46
N TYR A 462 -39.48 21.61 19.30
CA TYR A 462 -40.36 20.78 20.13
C TYR A 462 -39.64 20.09 21.31
N ALA A 463 -38.36 20.34 21.53
CA ALA A 463 -37.53 19.67 22.53
C ALA A 463 -37.54 18.12 22.46
N TRP A 464 -37.77 17.56 21.27
CA TRP A 464 -37.79 16.11 21.01
C TRP A 464 -36.41 15.47 20.90
N GLU A 465 -35.35 16.28 20.91
CA GLU A 465 -33.95 15.85 20.89
C GLU A 465 -33.63 14.76 21.91
N THR A 466 -34.17 14.83 23.13
CA THR A 466 -33.90 13.83 24.17
C THR A 466 -34.57 12.48 23.88
N HIS A 467 -35.74 12.50 23.25
CA HIS A 467 -36.46 11.29 22.84
C HIS A 467 -35.74 10.60 21.68
N PHE A 468 -35.40 11.35 20.63
CA PHE A 468 -34.64 10.83 19.49
C PHE A 468 -33.25 10.34 19.90
N ARG A 469 -32.57 11.05 20.81
CA ARG A 469 -31.30 10.58 21.39
C ARG A 469 -31.47 9.20 22.04
N LYS A 470 -32.45 9.02 22.93
CA LYS A 470 -32.71 7.71 23.58
C LYS A 470 -33.06 6.63 22.56
N ALA A 471 -33.85 6.94 21.52
CA ALA A 471 -34.17 6.02 20.45
C ALA A 471 -32.90 5.55 19.70
N THR A 472 -31.99 6.46 19.35
CA THR A 472 -30.72 6.11 18.71
C THR A 472 -29.80 5.28 19.61
N GLU A 473 -29.80 5.52 20.93
CA GLU A 473 -29.06 4.70 21.90
C GLU A 473 -29.63 3.28 22.03
N MET A 474 -30.96 3.10 21.90
CA MET A 474 -31.57 1.77 21.87
C MET A 474 -31.14 0.98 20.63
N LEU A 475 -31.16 1.62 19.44
CA LEU A 475 -30.66 1.01 18.21
C LEU A 475 -29.17 0.62 18.32
N ARG A 476 -28.36 1.44 19.01
CA ARG A 476 -26.95 1.10 19.28
C ARG A 476 -26.80 -0.15 20.16
N LYS A 477 -27.68 -0.37 21.14
CA LYS A 477 -27.62 -1.59 21.97
C LYS A 477 -27.90 -2.85 21.16
N GLU A 478 -28.80 -2.77 20.16
CA GLU A 478 -29.03 -3.88 19.22
C GLU A 478 -27.80 -4.12 18.33
N GLU A 479 -27.20 -3.04 17.81
CA GLU A 479 -25.97 -3.10 17.01
C GLU A 479 -24.82 -3.76 17.79
N LEU A 480 -24.64 -3.40 19.07
CA LEU A 480 -23.57 -3.91 19.94
C LEU A 480 -23.59 -5.44 20.08
N ARG A 481 -24.77 -6.07 20.02
CA ARG A 481 -24.87 -7.54 20.07
C ARG A 481 -24.17 -8.18 18.88
N TRP A 482 -24.38 -7.64 17.68
CA TRP A 482 -23.74 -8.13 16.46
C TRP A 482 -22.28 -7.68 16.37
N LEU A 483 -21.95 -6.46 16.82
CA LEU A 483 -20.57 -5.97 16.88
C LEU A 483 -19.72 -6.88 17.77
N SER A 484 -20.21 -7.22 18.97
CA SER A 484 -19.53 -8.15 19.87
C SER A 484 -19.32 -9.52 19.21
N ALA A 485 -20.29 -10.02 18.44
CA ALA A 485 -20.15 -11.29 17.73
C ALA A 485 -19.07 -11.22 16.63
N VAL A 486 -19.01 -10.14 15.85
CA VAL A 486 -17.98 -9.94 14.80
C VAL A 486 -16.58 -9.83 15.41
N ILE A 487 -16.39 -9.00 16.44
CA ILE A 487 -15.07 -8.81 17.06
C ILE A 487 -14.61 -10.08 17.78
N THR A 488 -15.52 -10.80 18.45
CA THR A 488 -15.21 -12.10 19.09
C THR A 488 -14.78 -13.12 18.04
N GLN A 489 -15.47 -13.17 16.91
CA GLN A 489 -15.14 -14.06 15.80
C GLN A 489 -13.76 -13.73 15.20
N ARG A 490 -13.42 -12.44 15.01
CA ARG A 490 -12.06 -12.00 14.62
C ARG A 490 -11.00 -12.38 15.64
N GLY A 491 -11.32 -12.27 16.93
CA GLY A 491 -10.46 -12.75 18.02
C GLY A 491 -10.22 -14.27 17.97
N GLY A 492 -11.23 -15.05 17.58
CA GLY A 492 -11.12 -16.50 17.35
C GLY A 492 -10.19 -16.84 16.20
N TYR A 493 -10.29 -16.12 15.08
CA TYR A 493 -9.35 -16.26 13.95
C TYR A 493 -7.90 -16.02 14.36
N LEU A 494 -7.67 -15.01 15.19
CA LEU A 494 -6.34 -14.68 15.69
C LEU A 494 -5.78 -15.79 16.58
N ILE A 495 -6.61 -16.41 17.42
CA ILE A 495 -6.19 -17.55 18.26
C ILE A 495 -5.82 -18.75 17.38
N LEU A 496 -6.67 -19.10 16.42
CA LEU A 496 -6.45 -20.25 15.53
C LEU A 496 -5.18 -20.06 14.69
N PHE A 497 -4.94 -18.84 14.21
CA PHE A 497 -3.71 -18.51 13.52
C PHE A 497 -2.47 -18.74 14.41
N TRP A 498 -2.37 -18.08 15.57
CA TRP A 498 -1.16 -18.16 16.40
C TRP A 498 -0.94 -19.51 17.10
N SER A 499 -1.96 -20.35 17.25
CA SER A 499 -1.83 -21.69 17.85
C SER A 499 -1.44 -22.78 16.84
N ALA A 500 -1.72 -22.59 15.54
CA ALA A 500 -1.49 -23.61 14.52
C ALA A 500 -0.03 -24.14 14.45
N PRO A 501 1.03 -23.30 14.47
CA PRO A 501 2.40 -23.80 14.42
C PRO A 501 2.78 -24.68 15.59
N VAL A 502 2.25 -24.38 16.79
CA VAL A 502 2.50 -25.17 17.99
C VAL A 502 1.91 -26.56 17.84
N PHE A 503 0.66 -26.67 17.40
CA PHE A 503 0.01 -27.97 17.16
C PHE A 503 0.67 -28.79 16.06
N VAL A 504 1.01 -28.15 14.92
CA VAL A 504 1.70 -28.85 13.82
C VAL A 504 3.07 -29.36 14.30
N SER A 505 3.80 -28.56 15.08
CA SER A 505 5.11 -28.97 15.61
C SER A 505 5.00 -30.12 16.61
N ILE A 506 4.03 -30.06 17.54
CA ILE A 506 3.78 -31.13 18.51
C ILE A 506 3.46 -32.44 17.76
N ALA A 507 2.47 -32.44 16.87
CA ALA A 507 2.08 -33.65 16.14
C ALA A 507 3.24 -34.25 15.33
N THR A 508 4.04 -33.39 14.70
CA THR A 508 5.16 -33.84 13.88
C THR A 508 6.29 -34.42 14.72
N PHE A 509 6.71 -33.76 15.80
CA PHE A 509 7.79 -34.27 16.65
C PHE A 509 7.41 -35.56 17.38
N TRP A 510 6.15 -35.71 17.81
CA TRP A 510 5.65 -36.99 18.33
C TRP A 510 5.68 -38.10 17.28
N THR A 511 5.32 -37.80 16.04
CA THR A 511 5.39 -38.79 14.95
C THR A 511 6.83 -39.18 14.63
N CYS A 512 7.78 -38.24 14.71
CA CYS A 512 9.21 -38.54 14.53
C CYS A 512 9.71 -39.50 15.60
N TYR A 513 9.28 -39.33 16.85
CA TYR A 513 9.59 -40.24 17.95
C TYR A 513 9.07 -41.66 17.69
N PHE A 514 7.81 -41.80 17.27
CA PHE A 514 7.23 -43.11 16.97
C PHE A 514 7.84 -43.80 15.73
N LEU A 515 8.22 -43.02 14.72
CA LEU A 515 8.84 -43.54 13.49
C LEU A 515 10.36 -43.71 13.60
N GLY A 516 10.97 -43.32 14.72
CA GLY A 516 12.42 -43.39 14.91
C GLY A 516 13.23 -42.47 13.98
N ILE A 517 12.67 -41.33 13.57
CA ILE A 517 13.35 -40.37 12.68
C ILE A 517 14.24 -39.46 13.54
N PRO A 518 15.55 -39.34 13.26
CA PRO A 518 16.45 -38.51 14.05
C PRO A 518 16.13 -37.01 13.86
N LEU A 519 15.84 -36.32 14.97
CA LEU A 519 15.58 -34.87 14.96
C LEU A 519 16.87 -34.11 15.29
N ASP A 520 17.69 -33.88 14.27
CA ASP A 520 18.87 -33.01 14.39
C ASP A 520 18.46 -31.51 14.38
N ALA A 521 19.31 -30.65 14.95
CA ALA A 521 19.11 -29.19 14.92
C ALA A 521 18.80 -28.67 13.51
N SER A 522 19.53 -29.15 12.49
CA SER A 522 19.31 -28.73 11.12
C SER A 522 17.91 -29.09 10.60
N ASN A 523 17.35 -30.25 10.98
CA ASN A 523 16.03 -30.68 10.53
C ASN A 523 14.91 -29.93 11.29
N VAL A 524 15.06 -29.79 12.61
CA VAL A 524 14.08 -29.14 13.50
C VAL A 524 13.88 -27.66 13.15
N PHE A 525 14.97 -26.88 13.01
CA PHE A 525 14.85 -25.45 12.73
C PHE A 525 14.39 -25.17 11.29
N THR A 526 14.79 -26.01 10.33
CA THR A 526 14.29 -25.94 8.94
C THR A 526 12.78 -26.18 8.89
N PHE A 527 12.30 -27.20 9.62
CA PHE A 527 10.89 -27.51 9.75
C PHE A 527 10.09 -26.37 10.38
N LEU A 528 10.55 -25.83 11.52
CA LEU A 528 9.90 -24.70 12.19
C LEU A 528 9.84 -23.44 11.31
N ALA A 529 10.91 -23.14 10.56
CA ALA A 529 10.94 -22.04 9.61
C ALA A 529 9.95 -22.25 8.46
N THR A 530 9.86 -23.47 7.93
CA THR A 530 8.98 -23.81 6.81
C THR A 530 7.50 -23.75 7.20
N ILE A 531 7.13 -24.19 8.41
CA ILE A 531 5.75 -24.06 8.91
C ILE A 531 5.31 -22.60 8.96
N ARG A 532 6.16 -21.70 9.45
CA ARG A 532 5.84 -20.26 9.52
C ARG A 532 5.60 -19.67 8.13
N ILE A 533 6.32 -20.14 7.11
CA ILE A 533 6.13 -19.73 5.71
C ILE A 533 4.80 -20.24 5.14
N ILE A 534 4.38 -21.46 5.48
CA ILE A 534 3.12 -22.06 4.98
C ILE A 534 1.88 -21.46 5.66
N GLN A 535 2.02 -21.03 6.92
CA GLN A 535 0.91 -20.55 7.75
C GLN A 535 0.22 -19.28 7.19
N GLU A 536 1.00 -18.35 6.65
CA GLU A 536 0.45 -17.09 6.13
C GLU A 536 -0.44 -17.31 4.88
N PRO A 537 -0.03 -18.07 3.86
CA PRO A 537 -0.90 -18.51 2.76
C PRO A 537 -2.22 -19.13 3.23
N ILE A 538 -2.18 -20.01 4.24
CA ILE A 538 -3.38 -20.68 4.78
C ILE A 538 -4.38 -19.66 5.33
N ARG A 539 -3.89 -18.62 6.01
CA ARG A 539 -4.72 -17.53 6.53
C ARG A 539 -5.37 -16.74 5.38
N LEU A 540 -4.58 -16.43 4.35
CA LEU A 540 -4.96 -15.57 3.24
C LEU A 540 -6.00 -16.19 2.29
N ILE A 541 -6.16 -17.52 2.25
CA ILE A 541 -7.14 -18.20 1.36
C ILE A 541 -8.55 -17.64 1.53
N SER A 542 -8.99 -17.44 2.78
CA SER A 542 -10.34 -16.92 3.07
C SER A 542 -10.52 -15.49 2.57
N ASP A 543 -9.50 -14.64 2.75
CA ASP A 543 -9.51 -13.23 2.35
C ASP A 543 -9.53 -13.11 0.81
N VAL A 544 -8.68 -13.87 0.11
CA VAL A 544 -8.60 -13.89 -1.36
C VAL A 544 -9.92 -14.36 -1.97
N ALA A 545 -10.54 -15.40 -1.41
CA ALA A 545 -11.83 -15.90 -1.89
C ALA A 545 -12.94 -14.85 -1.73
N ALA A 546 -12.98 -14.13 -0.60
CA ALA A 546 -13.95 -13.07 -0.35
C ALA A 546 -13.81 -11.92 -1.36
N VAL A 547 -12.59 -11.39 -1.53
CA VAL A 547 -12.32 -10.29 -2.47
C VAL A 547 -12.64 -10.68 -3.92
N PHE A 548 -12.31 -11.91 -4.32
CA PHE A 548 -12.66 -12.40 -5.65
C PHE A 548 -14.16 -12.44 -5.90
N ILE A 549 -14.94 -12.96 -4.94
CA ILE A 549 -16.40 -13.01 -5.03
C ILE A 549 -16.98 -11.59 -5.12
N GLU A 550 -16.53 -10.68 -4.24
CA GLU A 550 -16.98 -9.29 -4.23
C GLU A 550 -16.67 -8.57 -5.55
N ALA A 551 -15.45 -8.69 -6.06
CA ALA A 551 -15.04 -8.09 -7.32
C ALA A 551 -15.85 -8.65 -8.51
N ARG A 552 -16.15 -9.94 -8.52
CA ARG A 552 -16.97 -10.58 -9.57
C ARG A 552 -18.41 -10.04 -9.55
N VAL A 553 -19.02 -9.93 -8.38
CA VAL A 553 -20.38 -9.39 -8.23
C VAL A 553 -20.42 -7.92 -8.66
N ALA A 554 -19.49 -7.09 -8.17
CA ALA A 554 -19.34 -5.69 -8.57
C ALA A 554 -19.18 -5.53 -10.08
N LEU A 555 -18.32 -6.35 -10.70
CA LEU A 555 -18.08 -6.31 -12.14
C LEU A 555 -19.35 -6.68 -12.91
N THR A 556 -20.11 -7.68 -12.45
CA THR A 556 -21.35 -8.10 -13.11
C THR A 556 -22.39 -6.98 -13.10
N ARG A 557 -22.51 -6.25 -11.99
CA ARG A 557 -23.41 -5.09 -11.88
C ARG A 557 -23.00 -3.96 -12.80
N ILE A 558 -21.71 -3.61 -12.83
CA ILE A 558 -21.21 -2.54 -13.71
C ILE A 558 -21.37 -2.91 -15.18
N ILE A 559 -21.10 -4.16 -15.58
CA ILE A 559 -21.31 -4.60 -16.96
C ILE A 559 -22.77 -4.45 -17.37
N LYS A 560 -23.71 -4.94 -16.55
CA LYS A 560 -25.15 -4.79 -16.81
C LYS A 560 -25.58 -3.31 -16.93
N PHE A 561 -24.98 -2.43 -16.13
CA PHE A 561 -25.20 -0.99 -16.23
C PHE A 561 -24.60 -0.37 -17.51
N LEU A 562 -23.38 -0.74 -17.89
CA LEU A 562 -22.72 -0.26 -19.11
C LEU A 562 -23.41 -0.76 -20.39
N GLU A 563 -24.10 -1.90 -20.33
CA GLU A 563 -24.90 -2.46 -21.44
C GLU A 563 -26.32 -1.90 -21.51
N ALA A 564 -26.76 -1.10 -20.53
CA ALA A 564 -28.09 -0.49 -20.52
C ALA A 564 -28.32 0.41 -21.75
N PRO A 565 -29.56 0.54 -22.25
CA PRO A 565 -29.84 1.32 -23.45
C PRO A 565 -29.47 2.80 -23.26
N GLU A 566 -28.75 3.34 -24.23
CA GLU A 566 -28.43 4.77 -24.31
C GLU A 566 -29.52 5.50 -25.09
N LEU A 567 -29.67 6.79 -24.81
CA LEU A 567 -30.52 7.66 -25.60
C LEU A 567 -29.88 7.80 -27.00
N GLN A 568 -30.52 7.27 -28.03
CA GLN A 568 -30.09 7.52 -29.41
C GLN A 568 -30.34 8.99 -29.73
N ARG A 569 -29.26 9.78 -29.87
CA ARG A 569 -29.32 11.06 -30.59
C ARG A 569 -29.45 10.72 -32.07
N GLU A 570 -30.64 10.32 -32.51
CA GLU A 570 -30.98 10.75 -33.86
C GLU A 570 -31.01 12.27 -33.78
N LEU A 571 -30.03 12.92 -34.43
CA LEU A 571 -30.12 14.32 -34.76
C LEU A 571 -31.54 14.52 -35.29
N LYS A 572 -32.43 15.15 -34.50
CA LYS A 572 -33.61 15.77 -35.07
C LYS A 572 -33.03 16.64 -36.18
N LYS A 573 -33.15 16.17 -37.42
CA LYS A 573 -32.78 16.95 -38.59
C LYS A 573 -33.50 18.26 -38.35
N HIS A 574 -32.75 19.34 -38.17
CA HIS A 574 -33.27 20.67 -38.49
C HIS A 574 -33.51 20.60 -40.00
N GLY A 575 -34.61 19.96 -40.41
CA GLY A 575 -35.18 20.22 -41.70
C GLY A 575 -35.55 21.69 -41.63
N ASN A 576 -35.02 22.47 -42.57
CA ASN A 576 -35.57 23.78 -42.89
C ASN A 576 -37.02 23.55 -43.33
N VAL A 577 -37.93 23.37 -42.38
CA VAL A 577 -39.36 23.51 -42.58
C VAL A 577 -39.62 24.97 -42.25
N GLU A 578 -39.85 25.77 -43.28
CA GLU A 578 -40.11 27.20 -43.14
C GLU A 578 -41.22 27.46 -42.10
N ASN A 579 -40.95 28.36 -41.15
CA ASN A 579 -41.86 28.93 -40.14
C ASN A 579 -42.43 28.05 -39.00
N LYS A 580 -41.97 26.80 -38.79
CA LYS A 580 -42.42 25.97 -37.65
C LYS A 580 -41.30 25.67 -36.65
N SER A 581 -41.48 26.00 -35.37
CA SER A 581 -40.46 25.85 -34.30
C SER A 581 -40.59 24.55 -33.51
N VAL A 582 -41.82 24.11 -33.21
CA VAL A 582 -42.10 22.86 -32.49
C VAL A 582 -43.25 22.13 -33.16
N ILE A 583 -43.03 20.87 -33.53
CA ILE A 583 -44.07 19.96 -34.03
C ILE A 583 -44.01 18.69 -33.18
N ILE A 584 -45.14 18.34 -32.57
CA ILE A 584 -45.34 17.08 -31.87
C ILE A 584 -46.58 16.43 -32.46
N GLU A 585 -46.38 15.30 -33.13
CA GLU A 585 -47.45 14.39 -33.54
C GLU A 585 -47.16 13.06 -32.85
N SER A 586 -47.85 12.80 -31.74
CA SER A 586 -47.68 11.56 -30.99
C SER A 586 -49.02 11.03 -30.49
N GLU A 587 -49.33 9.80 -30.88
CA GLU A 587 -50.53 9.11 -30.40
C GLU A 587 -50.45 8.81 -28.90
N VAL A 588 -49.26 8.49 -28.38
CA VAL A 588 -49.07 8.08 -26.99
C VAL A 588 -47.71 8.52 -26.46
N ILE A 589 -47.68 9.14 -25.27
CA ILE A 589 -46.44 9.40 -24.51
C ILE A 589 -46.62 8.83 -23.09
N SER A 590 -45.70 7.96 -22.68
CA SER A 590 -45.69 7.33 -21.36
C SER A 590 -44.30 7.34 -20.74
N TRP A 591 -44.25 7.36 -19.41
CA TRP A 591 -43.01 7.20 -18.65
C TRP A 591 -42.51 5.74 -18.61
N THR A 592 -43.38 4.78 -18.95
CA THR A 592 -43.14 3.33 -18.89
C THR A 592 -43.54 2.65 -20.19
N ASP A 593 -42.91 1.50 -20.50
CA ASP A 593 -43.22 0.69 -21.70
C ASP A 593 -44.64 0.08 -21.68
N ASP A 594 -45.32 0.11 -20.54
CA ASP A 594 -46.73 -0.28 -20.42
C ASP A 594 -47.65 0.76 -21.09
N SER A 595 -48.17 0.42 -22.27
CA SER A 595 -49.11 1.23 -23.05
C SER A 595 -50.55 1.24 -22.48
N SER A 596 -50.81 0.53 -21.39
CA SER A 596 -52.16 0.32 -20.83
C SER A 596 -52.77 1.56 -20.15
N LYS A 597 -51.95 2.51 -19.70
CA LYS A 597 -52.35 3.83 -19.19
C LYS A 597 -51.36 4.89 -19.64
N PRO A 598 -51.54 5.50 -20.82
CA PRO A 598 -50.63 6.53 -21.30
C PRO A 598 -50.73 7.79 -20.43
N THR A 599 -49.59 8.46 -20.19
CA THR A 599 -49.55 9.70 -19.39
C THR A 599 -50.02 10.89 -20.22
N LEU A 600 -49.74 10.88 -21.52
CA LEU A 600 -50.37 11.76 -22.50
C LEU A 600 -50.89 10.94 -23.67
N ALA A 601 -52.09 11.27 -24.16
CA ALA A 601 -52.73 10.59 -25.28
C ALA A 601 -53.15 11.59 -26.37
N HIS A 602 -52.83 11.27 -27.62
CA HIS A 602 -53.16 12.07 -28.81
C HIS A 602 -52.73 13.54 -28.69
N VAL A 603 -51.42 13.76 -28.53
CA VAL A 603 -50.84 15.11 -28.45
C VAL A 603 -50.45 15.55 -29.85
N ASN A 604 -51.25 16.44 -30.42
CA ASN A 604 -50.94 17.15 -31.67
C ASN A 604 -50.70 18.63 -31.31
N LEU A 605 -49.45 19.08 -31.44
CA LEU A 605 -49.03 20.43 -31.11
C LEU A 605 -48.16 20.97 -32.25
N GLU A 606 -48.55 22.11 -32.80
CA GLU A 606 -47.77 22.89 -33.76
C GLU A 606 -47.59 24.29 -33.20
N ILE A 607 -46.34 24.79 -33.15
CA ILE A 607 -46.02 26.14 -32.70
C ILE A 607 -45.16 26.83 -33.75
N LEU A 608 -45.54 28.05 -34.11
CA LEU A 608 -44.82 28.86 -35.09
C LEU A 608 -43.56 29.50 -34.46
N THR A 609 -42.63 29.92 -35.30
CA THR A 609 -41.42 30.60 -34.84
C THR A 609 -41.77 32.01 -34.34
N GLY A 610 -41.40 32.34 -33.10
CA GLY A 610 -41.68 33.64 -32.46
C GLY A 610 -42.99 33.73 -31.67
N GLU A 611 -43.76 32.65 -31.60
CA GLU A 611 -45.07 32.61 -30.92
C GLU A 611 -44.94 32.37 -29.41
N LYS A 612 -45.73 33.08 -28.60
CA LYS A 612 -45.77 32.91 -27.13
C LYS A 612 -46.98 32.07 -26.74
N VAL A 613 -46.73 30.87 -26.25
CA VAL A 613 -47.76 29.90 -25.91
C VAL A 613 -47.76 29.57 -24.42
N ALA A 614 -48.93 29.65 -23.78
CA ALA A 614 -49.11 29.24 -22.38
C ALA A 614 -49.79 27.87 -22.26
N ILE A 615 -49.38 27.06 -21.28
CA ILE A 615 -50.01 25.77 -20.95
C ILE A 615 -50.67 25.87 -19.57
N CYS A 616 -51.98 25.62 -19.51
CA CYS A 616 -52.80 25.68 -18.30
C CYS A 616 -53.60 24.39 -18.06
N GLY A 617 -54.09 24.19 -16.83
CA GLY A 617 -54.89 23.02 -16.45
C GLY A 617 -54.75 22.62 -14.98
N GLU A 618 -55.57 21.69 -14.52
CA GLU A 618 -55.59 21.24 -13.11
C GLU A 618 -54.32 20.48 -12.68
N VAL A 619 -53.99 20.48 -11.38
CA VAL A 619 -52.83 19.74 -10.85
C VAL A 619 -52.95 18.25 -11.20
N GLY A 620 -51.93 17.70 -11.87
CA GLY A 620 -51.95 16.31 -12.35
C GLY A 620 -52.39 16.12 -13.81
N SER A 621 -52.77 17.19 -14.54
CA SER A 621 -53.23 17.08 -15.93
C SER A 621 -52.15 16.73 -16.98
N GLY A 622 -50.89 16.55 -16.57
CA GLY A 622 -49.79 16.16 -17.46
C GLY A 622 -48.93 17.33 -18.00
N LYS A 623 -49.15 18.57 -17.56
CA LYS A 623 -48.38 19.77 -18.01
C LYS A 623 -46.86 19.61 -17.93
N SER A 624 -46.35 19.20 -16.77
CA SER A 624 -44.92 18.96 -16.58
C SER A 624 -44.40 17.80 -17.42
N THR A 625 -45.23 16.78 -17.69
CA THR A 625 -44.89 15.66 -18.59
C THR A 625 -44.78 16.13 -20.04
N LEU A 626 -45.66 17.04 -20.50
CA LEU A 626 -45.59 17.61 -21.85
C LEU A 626 -44.31 18.44 -22.03
N VAL A 627 -43.96 19.27 -21.05
CA VAL A 627 -42.68 20.00 -21.05
C VAL A 627 -41.49 19.05 -20.95
N SER A 628 -41.57 17.99 -20.15
CA SER A 628 -40.52 16.96 -20.09
C SER A 628 -40.39 16.19 -21.40
N ALA A 629 -41.46 16.06 -22.19
CA ALA A 629 -41.39 15.46 -23.53
C ALA A 629 -40.72 16.40 -24.55
N ILE A 630 -40.88 17.73 -24.37
CA ILE A 630 -40.27 18.76 -25.23
C ILE A 630 -38.79 19.00 -24.87
N LEU A 631 -38.52 19.27 -23.59
CA LEU A 631 -37.23 19.75 -23.06
C LEU A 631 -36.48 18.72 -22.22
N GLY A 632 -37.19 17.74 -21.64
CA GLY A 632 -36.63 16.78 -20.69
C GLY A 632 -36.64 17.22 -19.21
N GLU A 633 -36.92 18.47 -18.87
CA GLU A 633 -36.39 19.18 -17.67
C GLU A 633 -37.06 19.04 -16.30
N THR A 634 -36.24 19.22 -15.24
CA THR A 634 -36.62 19.62 -13.87
C THR A 634 -35.62 20.65 -13.31
N ALA A 635 -36.07 21.57 -12.45
CA ALA A 635 -35.28 22.65 -11.84
C ALA A 635 -34.06 22.14 -11.03
N TRP A 636 -32.82 22.56 -11.40
CA TRP A 636 -31.57 22.17 -10.73
C TRP A 636 -30.55 23.32 -10.51
N ILE A 637 -29.83 23.31 -9.37
CA ILE A 637 -28.77 24.27 -8.99
C ILE A 637 -27.51 23.49 -8.56
N GLN A 638 -26.35 23.91 -9.05
CA GLN A 638 -25.04 23.33 -8.76
C GLN A 638 -24.44 23.94 -7.49
N THR A 639 -23.59 23.19 -6.77
CA THR A 639 -22.79 23.75 -5.68
C THR A 639 -21.64 24.57 -6.28
N GLY A 640 -21.56 25.83 -5.89
CA GLY A 640 -20.67 26.83 -6.49
C GLY A 640 -21.19 28.23 -6.16
N THR A 641 -20.61 29.26 -6.74
CA THR A 641 -21.11 30.63 -6.56
C THR A 641 -22.43 30.85 -7.33
N ILE A 642 -23.19 31.89 -6.97
CA ILE A 642 -24.39 32.27 -7.75
C ILE A 642 -23.97 32.64 -9.17
N GLN A 643 -22.84 33.36 -9.31
CA GLN A 643 -22.24 33.70 -10.59
C GLN A 643 -21.94 32.46 -11.44
N GLU A 644 -21.21 31.48 -10.92
CA GLU A 644 -20.91 30.22 -11.62
C GLU A 644 -22.20 29.48 -12.06
N ASN A 645 -23.23 29.54 -11.22
CA ASN A 645 -24.52 28.94 -11.54
C ASN A 645 -25.27 29.67 -12.68
N ILE A 646 -25.15 30.99 -12.80
CA ILE A 646 -25.78 31.78 -13.87
C ILE A 646 -24.97 31.65 -15.17
N LEU A 647 -23.65 31.82 -15.10
CA LEU A 647 -22.75 31.69 -16.26
C LEU A 647 -22.80 30.27 -16.84
N PHE A 648 -22.92 29.27 -15.96
CA PHE A 648 -22.99 27.86 -16.31
C PHE A 648 -21.89 27.44 -17.31
N GLY A 649 -20.68 27.98 -17.12
CA GLY A 649 -19.46 27.74 -17.89
C GLY A 649 -19.28 28.53 -19.20
N SER A 650 -20.20 29.44 -19.53
CA SER A 650 -20.00 30.48 -20.54
C SER A 650 -19.03 31.56 -20.01
N GLU A 651 -18.32 32.25 -20.92
CA GLU A 651 -17.45 33.37 -20.54
C GLU A 651 -18.27 34.51 -19.92
N MET A 652 -17.66 35.23 -18.97
CA MET A 652 -18.32 36.34 -18.29
C MET A 652 -18.25 37.60 -19.16
N ASP A 653 -19.42 38.08 -19.56
CA ASP A 653 -19.66 39.38 -20.15
C ASP A 653 -20.36 40.22 -19.09
N ASP A 654 -19.65 41.22 -18.56
CA ASP A 654 -20.09 42.03 -17.44
C ASP A 654 -21.39 42.80 -17.74
N GLU A 655 -21.55 43.31 -18.97
CA GLU A 655 -22.73 44.08 -19.37
C GLU A 655 -23.95 43.16 -19.49
N LYS A 656 -23.77 42.02 -20.17
CA LYS A 656 -24.82 41.01 -20.33
C LYS A 656 -25.23 40.40 -18.99
N TYR A 657 -24.27 40.11 -18.11
CA TYR A 657 -24.52 39.54 -16.79
C TYR A 657 -25.36 40.49 -15.92
N GLN A 658 -24.99 41.77 -15.88
CA GLN A 658 -25.75 42.79 -15.14
C GLN A 658 -27.16 42.98 -15.71
N GLU A 659 -27.31 42.93 -17.03
CA GLU A 659 -28.62 43.04 -17.68
C GLU A 659 -29.52 41.85 -17.31
N VAL A 660 -29.01 40.61 -17.37
CA VAL A 660 -29.74 39.40 -16.94
C VAL A 660 -30.15 39.49 -15.47
N VAL A 661 -29.22 39.83 -14.58
CA VAL A 661 -29.47 39.92 -13.13
C VAL A 661 -30.55 40.98 -12.83
N THR A 662 -30.50 42.11 -13.52
CA THR A 662 -31.50 43.18 -13.38
C THR A 662 -32.86 42.74 -13.88
N LYS A 663 -32.92 42.12 -15.08
CA LYS A 663 -34.17 41.65 -15.69
C LYS A 663 -34.82 40.52 -14.89
N CYS A 664 -34.04 39.62 -14.31
CA CYS A 664 -34.54 38.58 -13.42
C CYS A 664 -34.89 39.08 -12.01
N SER A 665 -34.76 40.38 -11.73
CA SER A 665 -35.00 40.99 -10.41
C SER A 665 -34.17 40.35 -9.29
N LEU A 666 -32.94 39.92 -9.61
CA LEU A 666 -32.01 39.28 -8.67
C LEU A 666 -31.13 40.29 -7.91
N VAL A 667 -31.07 41.55 -8.33
CA VAL A 667 -30.21 42.60 -7.72
C VAL A 667 -30.41 42.68 -6.22
N LYS A 668 -31.67 42.79 -5.77
CA LYS A 668 -32.00 42.86 -4.33
C LYS A 668 -31.65 41.58 -3.58
N ASP A 669 -31.80 40.41 -4.21
CA ASP A 669 -31.40 39.14 -3.59
C ASP A 669 -29.89 39.07 -3.41
N ILE A 670 -29.14 39.51 -4.43
CA ILE A 670 -27.68 39.52 -4.45
C ILE A 670 -27.12 40.47 -3.39
N GLU A 671 -27.68 41.67 -3.26
CA GLU A 671 -27.31 42.64 -2.22
C GLU A 671 -27.53 42.09 -0.79
N MET A 672 -28.50 41.19 -0.60
CA MET A 672 -28.76 40.55 0.69
C MET A 672 -27.78 39.42 1.02
N PHE A 673 -27.03 38.89 0.05
CA PHE A 673 -26.09 37.82 0.30
C PHE A 673 -24.78 38.34 0.92
N PRO A 674 -24.17 37.60 1.86
CA PRO A 674 -22.98 38.07 2.59
C PRO A 674 -21.80 38.47 1.70
N PHE A 675 -21.68 37.85 0.52
CA PHE A 675 -20.62 38.10 -0.46
C PHE A 675 -21.18 38.43 -1.85
N GLY A 676 -22.40 38.95 -1.93
CA GLY A 676 -23.03 39.20 -3.23
C GLY A 676 -23.20 37.93 -4.06
N ASP A 677 -22.87 38.02 -5.34
CA ASP A 677 -22.95 36.94 -6.33
C ASP A 677 -21.84 35.87 -6.17
N GLN A 678 -20.76 36.20 -5.45
CA GLN A 678 -19.69 35.27 -5.06
C GLN A 678 -20.07 34.35 -3.89
N THR A 679 -21.28 34.49 -3.36
CA THR A 679 -21.74 33.64 -2.26
C THR A 679 -21.86 32.19 -2.70
N ILE A 680 -21.17 31.29 -2.00
CA ILE A 680 -21.21 29.85 -2.29
C ILE A 680 -22.55 29.26 -1.84
N ILE A 681 -23.25 28.67 -2.81
CA ILE A 681 -24.51 27.97 -2.60
C ILE A 681 -24.21 26.50 -2.23
N GLY A 682 -24.78 26.04 -1.11
CA GLY A 682 -24.70 24.63 -0.68
C GLY A 682 -25.46 23.66 -1.61
N GLU A 683 -25.27 22.36 -1.41
CA GLU A 683 -25.90 21.29 -2.21
C GLU A 683 -27.43 21.47 -2.31
N ARG A 684 -27.99 21.46 -3.54
CA ARG A 684 -29.42 21.75 -3.85
C ARG A 684 -29.92 23.15 -3.44
N GLY A 685 -29.02 24.08 -3.15
CA GLY A 685 -29.36 25.44 -2.77
C GLY A 685 -30.13 25.57 -1.47
N VAL A 686 -29.81 24.78 -0.44
CA VAL A 686 -30.47 24.87 0.89
C VAL A 686 -30.48 26.31 1.43
N ASN A 687 -29.49 27.13 1.06
CA ASN A 687 -29.33 28.51 1.50
C ASN A 687 -30.25 29.51 0.76
N LEU A 688 -30.98 29.09 -0.28
CA LEU A 688 -31.85 29.94 -1.10
C LEU A 688 -33.33 29.61 -0.86
N SER A 689 -34.18 30.64 -0.87
CA SER A 689 -35.64 30.46 -0.89
C SER A 689 -36.11 29.86 -2.22
N GLY A 690 -37.30 29.25 -2.25
CA GLY A 690 -37.84 28.65 -3.48
C GLY A 690 -37.91 29.64 -4.66
N GLY A 691 -38.34 30.88 -4.41
CA GLY A 691 -38.39 31.94 -5.42
C GLY A 691 -37.01 32.38 -5.91
N GLN A 692 -36.02 32.47 -5.00
CA GLN A 692 -34.63 32.77 -5.38
C GLN A 692 -34.04 31.69 -6.28
N LYS A 693 -34.31 30.41 -5.99
CA LYS A 693 -33.84 29.30 -6.83
C LYS A 693 -34.37 29.39 -8.25
N GLN A 694 -35.66 29.68 -8.40
CA GLN A 694 -36.31 29.83 -9.70
C GLN A 694 -35.71 31.01 -10.48
N ARG A 695 -35.51 32.16 -9.83
CA ARG A 695 -34.88 33.33 -10.47
C ARG A 695 -33.46 33.06 -10.95
N VAL A 696 -32.64 32.38 -10.14
CA VAL A 696 -31.26 32.01 -10.53
C VAL A 696 -31.25 31.06 -11.74
N GLN A 697 -32.21 30.13 -11.83
CA GLN A 697 -32.34 29.24 -12.99
C GLN A 697 -32.82 29.97 -14.24
N LEU A 698 -33.75 30.91 -14.09
CA LEU A 698 -34.19 31.76 -15.19
C LEU A 698 -33.03 32.62 -15.72
N ALA A 699 -32.24 33.21 -14.81
CA ALA A 699 -31.04 33.96 -15.17
C ALA A 699 -30.04 33.09 -15.94
N ARG A 700 -29.82 31.83 -15.53
CA ARG A 700 -28.98 30.87 -16.29
C ARG A 700 -29.47 30.69 -17.71
N ALA A 701 -30.77 30.41 -17.89
CA ALA A 701 -31.34 30.15 -19.21
C ALA A 701 -31.21 31.37 -20.13
N LEU A 702 -31.48 32.58 -19.61
CA LEU A 702 -31.35 33.83 -20.37
C LEU A 702 -29.90 34.16 -20.73
N TYR A 703 -28.95 33.84 -19.86
CA TYR A 703 -27.53 34.14 -20.10
C TYR A 703 -26.94 33.27 -21.21
N GLN A 704 -27.29 31.98 -21.27
CA GLN A 704 -26.77 31.06 -22.29
C GLN A 704 -27.27 31.34 -23.72
N ASP A 705 -28.44 31.95 -23.88
CA ASP A 705 -29.16 32.04 -25.16
C ASP A 705 -29.25 33.48 -25.73
N ALA A 706 -28.55 34.44 -25.12
CA ALA A 706 -28.59 35.85 -25.54
C ALA A 706 -27.37 36.23 -26.39
N ASP A 707 -27.50 36.09 -27.72
CA ASP A 707 -26.50 36.58 -28.69
C ASP A 707 -26.70 38.08 -29.05
N GLU A 708 -27.82 38.70 -28.67
CA GLU A 708 -28.08 40.15 -28.81
C GLU A 708 -29.24 40.56 -27.86
N TYR A 709 -29.30 41.84 -27.46
CA TYR A 709 -30.26 42.47 -26.53
C TYR A 709 -31.44 41.59 -26.04
N ILE A 710 -31.39 41.20 -24.76
CA ILE A 710 -32.24 40.15 -24.14
C ILE A 710 -33.76 40.39 -24.29
N MET A 711 -34.22 41.64 -24.42
CA MET A 711 -35.65 41.96 -24.54
C MET A 711 -36.17 41.88 -25.99
N GLU A 712 -35.36 42.22 -26.99
CA GLU A 712 -35.73 41.97 -28.39
C GLU A 712 -35.61 40.48 -28.72
N ALA A 713 -34.58 39.81 -28.19
CA ALA A 713 -34.37 38.38 -28.38
C ALA A 713 -35.53 37.51 -27.87
N LEU A 714 -36.14 37.82 -26.71
CA LEU A 714 -37.33 37.10 -26.22
C LEU A 714 -38.60 37.44 -27.01
N SER A 715 -38.65 38.61 -27.66
CA SER A 715 -39.81 39.01 -28.46
C SER A 715 -39.86 38.31 -29.81
N SER A 716 -38.70 37.93 -30.37
CA SER A 716 -38.56 37.18 -31.63
C SER A 716 -38.50 35.66 -31.46
N LYS A 717 -38.39 35.16 -30.23
CA LYS A 717 -38.24 33.73 -29.93
C LYS A 717 -39.57 33.09 -29.52
N THR A 718 -39.74 31.83 -29.86
CA THR A 718 -40.88 31.03 -29.40
C THR A 718 -40.74 30.78 -27.90
N VAL A 719 -41.78 31.11 -27.12
CA VAL A 719 -41.79 30.95 -25.65
C VAL A 719 -42.94 30.03 -25.25
N LEU A 720 -42.61 28.96 -24.51
CA LEU A 720 -43.59 28.03 -23.96
C LEU A 720 -43.60 28.15 -22.44
N LEU A 721 -44.69 28.65 -21.83
CA LEU A 721 -44.78 28.82 -20.38
C LEU A 721 -45.86 27.91 -19.78
N VAL A 722 -45.48 27.09 -18.80
CA VAL A 722 -46.46 26.44 -17.92
C VAL A 722 -46.73 27.36 -16.73
N THR A 723 -47.97 27.81 -16.58
CA THR A 723 -48.36 28.66 -15.45
C THR A 723 -49.64 28.15 -14.80
N HIS A 724 -49.66 28.23 -13.47
CA HIS A 724 -50.88 28.10 -12.67
C HIS A 724 -51.52 29.45 -12.36
N GLN A 725 -50.79 30.54 -12.59
CA GLN A 725 -51.28 31.90 -12.41
C GLN A 725 -51.99 32.35 -13.69
N VAL A 726 -53.27 32.63 -13.54
CA VAL A 726 -54.18 32.99 -14.64
C VAL A 726 -53.97 34.43 -15.11
N ASP A 727 -53.44 35.29 -14.24
CA ASP A 727 -53.28 36.74 -14.47
C ASP A 727 -52.40 37.08 -15.68
N PHE A 728 -51.47 36.19 -16.04
CA PHE A 728 -50.53 36.41 -17.15
C PHE A 728 -51.00 35.82 -18.48
N LEU A 729 -52.06 35.01 -18.48
CA LEU A 729 -52.57 34.34 -19.69
C LEU A 729 -53.00 35.30 -20.81
N PRO A 730 -53.54 36.52 -20.55
CA PRO A 730 -53.86 37.47 -21.61
C PRO A 730 -52.66 37.98 -22.41
N ALA A 731 -51.43 37.82 -21.90
CA ALA A 731 -50.20 38.28 -22.55
C ALA A 731 -49.60 37.25 -23.54
N PHE A 732 -50.22 36.08 -23.68
CA PHE A 732 -49.80 35.01 -24.60
C PHE A 732 -50.60 35.06 -25.89
N ASP A 733 -49.95 34.71 -26.99
CA ASP A 733 -50.56 34.64 -28.32
C ASP A 733 -51.55 33.47 -28.41
N ASP A 734 -51.21 32.35 -27.77
CA ASP A 734 -52.07 31.16 -27.73
C ASP A 734 -52.01 30.45 -26.38
N ILE A 735 -53.11 29.80 -25.98
CA ILE A 735 -53.22 29.07 -24.71
C ILE A 735 -53.67 27.63 -24.96
N LEU A 736 -52.93 26.68 -24.40
CA LEU A 736 -53.19 25.25 -24.42
C LEU A 736 -53.83 24.81 -23.09
N LEU A 737 -55.09 24.40 -23.13
CA LEU A 737 -55.76 23.82 -21.97
C LEU A 737 -55.55 22.31 -21.93
N MET A 738 -54.95 21.81 -20.85
CA MET A 738 -54.73 20.38 -20.61
C MET A 738 -55.62 19.83 -19.48
N ALA A 739 -56.30 18.73 -19.76
CA ALA A 739 -57.04 17.92 -18.78
C ALA A 739 -56.81 16.42 -19.06
N ASP A 740 -56.67 15.61 -18.00
CA ASP A 740 -56.49 14.15 -18.07
C ASP A 740 -55.46 13.65 -19.11
N GLY A 741 -54.34 14.38 -19.25
CA GLY A 741 -53.27 14.01 -20.18
C GLY A 741 -53.59 14.26 -21.66
N LYS A 742 -54.61 15.06 -21.97
CA LYS A 742 -54.98 15.45 -23.34
C LYS A 742 -54.98 16.97 -23.49
N ILE A 743 -54.70 17.45 -24.70
CA ILE A 743 -54.94 18.85 -25.07
C ILE A 743 -56.42 18.96 -25.42
N VAL A 744 -57.18 19.65 -24.58
CA VAL A 744 -58.64 19.77 -24.73
C VAL A 744 -58.98 20.82 -25.78
N LYS A 745 -58.30 21.97 -25.72
CA LYS A 745 -58.56 23.11 -26.59
C LYS A 745 -57.35 24.03 -26.66
N THR A 746 -57.20 24.70 -27.80
CA THR A 746 -56.17 25.70 -28.08
C THR A 746 -56.85 26.96 -28.59
N GLY A 747 -56.41 28.13 -28.15
CA GLY A 747 -56.88 29.42 -28.66
C GLY A 747 -56.47 30.59 -27.78
N THR A 748 -56.78 31.80 -28.25
CA THR A 748 -56.53 33.04 -27.50
C THR A 748 -57.36 33.12 -26.21
N TYR A 749 -56.92 33.94 -25.26
CA TYR A 749 -57.60 34.11 -23.96
C TYR A 749 -59.10 34.43 -24.09
N SER A 750 -59.45 35.37 -24.98
CA SER A 750 -60.85 35.75 -25.23
C SER A 750 -61.67 34.61 -25.83
N GLN A 751 -61.11 33.88 -26.80
CA GLN A 751 -61.77 32.74 -27.43
C GLN A 751 -62.01 31.59 -26.44
N LEU A 752 -61.06 31.29 -25.55
CA LEU A 752 -61.22 30.25 -24.54
C LEU A 752 -62.20 30.65 -23.44
N LEU A 753 -62.18 31.92 -23.04
CA LEU A 753 -63.12 32.45 -22.05
C LEU A 753 -64.56 32.39 -22.56
N ASP A 754 -64.80 32.65 -23.84
CA ASP A 754 -66.16 32.62 -24.42
C ASP A 754 -66.63 31.20 -24.79
N SER A 755 -65.71 30.30 -25.15
CA SER A 755 -66.04 29.02 -25.78
C SER A 755 -65.79 27.77 -24.92
N CYS A 756 -65.22 27.90 -23.72
CA CYS A 756 -64.86 26.76 -22.87
C CYS A 756 -65.28 26.96 -21.40
N LYS A 757 -66.28 26.17 -20.96
CA LYS A 757 -66.75 26.15 -19.57
C LYS A 757 -65.69 25.68 -18.56
N GLU A 758 -64.83 24.74 -18.95
CA GLU A 758 -63.75 24.23 -18.10
C GLU A 758 -62.68 25.30 -17.84
N PHE A 759 -62.34 26.10 -18.86
CA PHE A 759 -61.45 27.25 -18.69
C PHE A 759 -62.09 28.33 -17.80
N GLN A 760 -63.37 28.68 -18.02
CA GLN A 760 -64.09 29.62 -17.14
C GLN A 760 -64.09 29.16 -15.67
N ASN A 761 -64.36 27.88 -15.41
CA ASN A 761 -64.34 27.32 -14.06
C ASN A 761 -62.94 27.40 -13.44
N LEU A 762 -61.88 27.18 -14.23
CA LEU A 762 -60.50 27.27 -13.78
C LEU A 762 -60.10 28.72 -13.45
N VAL A 763 -60.52 29.70 -14.26
CA VAL A 763 -60.33 31.13 -13.99
C VAL A 763 -61.06 31.55 -12.71
N ILE A 764 -62.33 31.14 -12.53
CA ILE A 764 -63.15 31.48 -11.35
C ILE A 764 -62.58 30.85 -10.07
N ALA A 765 -62.21 29.55 -10.11
CA ALA A 765 -61.65 28.85 -8.96
C ALA A 765 -60.30 29.45 -8.49
N LEU A 766 -59.51 30.00 -9.40
CA LEU A 766 -58.21 30.61 -9.09
C LEU A 766 -58.34 32.08 -8.69
N SER A 767 -59.30 32.84 -9.24
CA SER A 767 -59.55 34.24 -8.84
C SER A 767 -60.07 34.38 -7.40
N ASP A 768 -60.82 33.38 -6.91
CA ASP A 768 -61.32 33.33 -5.52
C ASP A 768 -60.21 33.05 -4.49
N THR A 769 -59.05 32.53 -4.93
CA THR A 769 -57.92 32.24 -4.03
C THR A 769 -57.05 33.47 -3.78
N SER A 770 -57.08 34.46 -4.67
CA SER A 770 -56.29 35.70 -4.62
C SER A 770 -56.98 36.89 -3.93
N SER A 771 -58.28 36.80 -3.64
CA SER A 771 -59.10 37.91 -3.13
C SER A 771 -59.24 37.95 -1.60
N SER A 772 -58.52 37.12 -0.84
CA SER A 772 -58.66 37.00 0.62
C SER A 772 -57.62 37.76 1.46
N ASP A 773 -56.86 38.70 0.87
CA ASP A 773 -55.77 39.39 1.61
C ASP A 773 -55.66 40.91 1.34
N ASN A 774 -56.80 41.60 1.20
CA ASN A 774 -56.83 43.07 1.19
C ASN A 774 -57.84 43.63 2.19
N GLN A 775 -57.43 43.71 3.46
CA GLN A 775 -57.97 44.69 4.41
C GLN A 775 -56.85 45.67 4.77
N ALA A 776 -56.94 46.87 4.20
CA ALA A 776 -56.18 48.02 4.67
C ALA A 776 -56.82 48.58 5.96
N PRO A 777 -56.01 49.19 6.84
CA PRO A 777 -56.46 50.32 7.62
C PRO A 777 -55.65 51.58 7.29
N ASP A 778 -56.40 52.64 6.94
CA ASP A 778 -56.02 54.05 7.10
C ASP A 778 -55.69 54.33 8.58
N ASP A 779 -54.62 55.07 8.88
CA ASP A 779 -54.73 56.49 9.22
C ASP A 779 -53.36 57.12 9.59
N SER A 780 -53.37 58.45 9.64
CA SER A 780 -52.24 59.36 9.49
C SER A 780 -51.64 59.95 10.80
N LYS A 781 -50.39 60.46 10.67
CA LYS A 781 -49.70 61.58 11.40
C LYS A 781 -48.82 61.35 12.66
N GLN A 782 -47.57 61.83 12.47
CA GLN A 782 -46.67 62.61 13.35
C GLN A 782 -46.17 62.03 14.70
N ILE A 783 -44.84 61.95 14.87
CA ILE A 783 -44.02 62.86 15.72
C ILE A 783 -42.52 62.56 15.51
N SER A 784 -41.75 63.65 15.50
CA SER A 784 -40.29 63.81 15.45
C SER A 784 -39.57 63.45 16.76
N GLU A 785 -38.30 63.01 16.66
CA GLU A 785 -37.08 63.60 17.29
C GLU A 785 -35.96 62.56 17.54
N LYS A 786 -34.71 63.05 17.48
CA LYS A 786 -33.42 62.33 17.56
C LYS A 786 -33.12 61.78 18.97
N PRO A 787 -32.04 61.00 19.16
CA PRO A 787 -30.73 61.62 19.47
C PRO A 787 -29.49 60.99 18.81
N ASN A 788 -28.53 61.88 18.52
CA ASN A 788 -27.06 61.80 18.60
C ASN A 788 -26.39 60.42 18.77
N GLN A 789 -25.47 60.07 17.85
CA GLN A 789 -24.01 60.31 17.96
C GLN A 789 -23.36 59.68 19.20
N GLU A 790 -22.75 58.51 18.99
CA GLU A 790 -21.41 58.09 19.40
C GLU A 790 -21.23 56.71 18.74
N ILE A 791 -20.34 56.51 17.78
CA ILE A 791 -18.96 56.09 18.03
C ILE A 791 -18.09 56.52 16.84
N GLN A 792 -16.99 57.17 17.18
CA GLN A 792 -15.94 57.60 16.28
C GLN A 792 -15.22 56.41 15.61
N LYS A 793 -14.96 56.59 14.31
CA LYS A 793 -13.73 56.28 13.57
C LYS A 793 -12.71 55.37 14.28
N ILE A 794 -12.56 54.16 13.75
CA ILE A 794 -11.25 53.49 13.65
C ILE A 794 -11.03 53.11 12.18
N SER A 795 -9.97 53.71 11.64
CA SER A 795 -9.22 53.41 10.42
C SER A 795 -9.72 52.31 9.49
N THR A 796 -10.39 52.75 8.43
CA THR A 796 -10.56 52.07 7.15
C THR A 796 -9.21 51.99 6.43
N LYS A 797 -8.48 50.86 6.53
CA LYS A 797 -7.57 50.34 5.46
C LYS A 797 -6.84 49.03 5.74
N GLU A 798 -6.96 48.41 6.93
CA GLU A 798 -6.29 47.12 7.23
C GLU A 798 -7.25 45.94 7.49
N GLN A 799 -8.56 46.12 7.30
CA GLN A 799 -9.57 45.08 7.58
C GLN A 799 -10.21 44.43 6.35
N ILE A 800 -9.82 44.80 5.13
CA ILE A 800 -10.39 44.22 3.89
C ILE A 800 -9.69 42.90 3.50
N GLU A 801 -8.48 42.63 3.98
CA GLU A 801 -7.80 41.36 3.70
C GLU A 801 -8.13 40.23 4.69
N SER A 802 -8.68 40.53 5.88
CA SER A 802 -9.01 39.50 6.88
C SER A 802 -10.46 39.00 6.84
N SER A 803 -11.34 39.61 6.03
CA SER A 803 -12.77 39.24 5.94
C SER A 803 -13.13 38.35 4.74
N LEU A 804 -12.17 37.99 3.88
CA LEU A 804 -12.39 37.06 2.76
C LEU A 804 -12.60 35.59 3.20
N GLY A 805 -12.55 35.30 4.52
CA GLY A 805 -12.47 33.95 5.07
C GLY A 805 -13.74 33.37 5.71
N GLU A 806 -14.78 34.15 6.01
CA GLU A 806 -15.99 33.64 6.70
C GLU A 806 -17.08 33.21 5.71
N GLN A 807 -16.80 32.17 4.92
CA GLN A 807 -17.82 31.51 4.10
C GLN A 807 -18.88 30.82 4.98
N LEU A 808 -20.16 30.85 4.56
CA LEU A 808 -21.29 30.16 5.22
C LEU A 808 -21.04 28.65 5.46
N ILE A 809 -20.23 28.01 4.60
CA ILE A 809 -19.78 26.62 4.77
C ILE A 809 -18.32 26.65 5.18
N LYS A 810 -18.02 26.26 6.42
CA LYS A 810 -16.62 26.17 6.88
C LYS A 810 -15.93 24.99 6.19
N GLN A 811 -14.85 25.28 5.46
CA GLN A 811 -13.93 24.23 4.99
C GLN A 811 -13.32 23.52 6.19
N GLU A 812 -13.05 22.22 6.05
CA GLU A 812 -12.53 21.41 7.15
C GLU A 812 -11.11 21.86 7.51
N GLU A 813 -10.98 22.56 8.64
CA GLU A 813 -9.69 22.89 9.23
C GLU A 813 -9.01 21.60 9.67
N ARG A 814 -7.86 21.29 9.05
CA ARG A 814 -6.97 20.25 9.53
C ARG A 814 -6.30 20.78 10.81
N GLU A 815 -6.26 19.98 11.87
CA GLU A 815 -5.30 20.24 12.95
C GLU A 815 -3.90 20.17 12.33
N ALA A 816 -3.27 21.33 12.13
CA ALA A 816 -1.90 21.44 11.65
C ALA A 816 -0.95 21.13 12.81
N GLY A 817 -0.37 19.93 12.82
CA GLY A 817 0.63 19.53 13.80
C GLY A 817 0.61 18.04 14.15
N ASP A 818 1.66 17.57 14.83
CA ASP A 818 1.71 16.23 15.37
C ASP A 818 0.77 16.10 16.57
N THR A 819 -0.36 15.41 16.37
CA THR A 819 -1.26 15.04 17.47
C THR A 819 -0.65 13.94 18.37
N GLY A 820 0.44 13.30 17.94
CA GLY A 820 1.25 12.36 18.71
C GLY A 820 0.42 11.29 19.42
N LEU A 821 0.62 11.17 20.74
CA LEU A 821 -0.06 10.19 21.59
C LEU A 821 -1.44 10.64 22.11
N LYS A 822 -1.88 11.87 21.83
CA LYS A 822 -3.12 12.44 22.40
C LYS A 822 -4.38 11.65 22.00
N PRO A 823 -4.60 11.27 20.72
CA PRO A 823 -5.78 10.49 20.34
C PRO A 823 -5.83 9.11 21.02
N TYR A 824 -4.68 8.44 21.15
CA TYR A 824 -4.58 7.15 21.82
C TYR A 824 -4.90 7.25 23.31
N LYS A 825 -4.41 8.29 24.00
CA LYS A 825 -4.74 8.56 25.41
C LYS A 825 -6.23 8.84 25.60
N GLN A 826 -6.84 9.60 24.67
CA GLN A 826 -8.28 9.89 24.71
C GLN A 826 -9.13 8.64 24.48
N TYR A 827 -8.70 7.74 23.58
CA TYR A 827 -9.36 6.47 23.32
C TYR A 827 -9.28 5.53 24.54
N LEU A 828 -8.07 5.29 25.08
CA LEU A 828 -7.87 4.43 26.24
C LEU A 828 -8.48 4.97 27.54
N GLY A 829 -8.67 6.30 27.61
CA GLY A 829 -9.34 6.96 28.72
C GLY A 829 -10.86 6.73 28.80
N GLN A 830 -11.49 6.12 27.79
CA GLN A 830 -12.90 5.77 27.86
C GLN A 830 -13.12 4.40 28.51
N SER A 831 -14.17 4.26 29.33
CA SER A 831 -14.70 2.97 29.82
C SER A 831 -13.66 1.99 30.41
N ASN A 832 -12.79 2.45 31.30
CA ASN A 832 -11.68 1.66 31.87
C ASN A 832 -10.78 1.01 30.80
N GLY A 833 -10.64 1.62 29.62
CA GLY A 833 -9.86 1.09 28.49
C GLY A 833 -8.41 0.79 28.84
N TYR A 834 -7.76 1.64 29.65
CA TYR A 834 -6.40 1.40 30.17
C TYR A 834 -6.25 0.05 30.87
N PHE A 835 -7.25 -0.39 31.65
CA PHE A 835 -7.20 -1.67 32.36
C PHE A 835 -7.23 -2.86 31.40
N TYR A 836 -8.15 -2.87 30.44
CA TYR A 836 -8.23 -3.94 29.44
C TYR A 836 -7.02 -3.98 28.53
N PHE A 837 -6.50 -2.82 28.15
CA PHE A 837 -5.28 -2.72 27.36
C PHE A 837 -4.06 -3.26 28.12
N PHE A 838 -3.87 -2.85 29.38
CA PHE A 838 -2.78 -3.35 30.22
C PHE A 838 -2.81 -4.88 30.35
N LEU A 839 -3.98 -5.46 30.60
CA LEU A 839 -4.12 -6.91 30.77
C LEU A 839 -3.91 -7.69 29.46
N SER A 840 -4.27 -7.09 28.32
CA SER A 840 -3.95 -7.62 26.99
C SER A 840 -2.45 -7.61 26.72
N VAL A 841 -1.76 -6.50 27.04
CA VAL A 841 -0.32 -6.34 26.90
C VAL A 841 0.43 -7.33 27.79
N LEU A 842 0.01 -7.51 29.05
CA LEU A 842 0.59 -8.48 29.96
C LEU A 842 0.46 -9.91 29.42
N SER A 843 -0.72 -10.27 28.92
CA SER A 843 -0.95 -11.58 28.29
C SER A 843 -0.06 -11.79 27.06
N HIS A 844 0.19 -10.72 26.29
CA HIS A 844 1.08 -10.76 25.12
C HIS A 844 2.55 -10.95 25.51
N ILE A 845 3.03 -10.24 26.54
CA ILE A 845 4.39 -10.42 27.09
C ILE A 845 4.58 -11.86 27.56
N SER A 846 3.65 -12.41 28.33
CA SER A 846 3.72 -13.80 28.82
C SER A 846 3.76 -14.81 27.66
N HIS A 847 3.01 -14.55 26.58
CA HIS A 847 3.06 -15.38 25.38
C HIS A 847 4.43 -15.31 24.68
N ILE A 848 5.02 -14.11 24.56
CA ILE A 848 6.36 -13.93 23.98
C ILE A 848 7.43 -14.64 24.81
N ILE A 849 7.42 -14.44 26.14
CA ILE A 849 8.36 -15.10 27.06
C ILE A 849 8.22 -16.61 26.99
N GLY A 850 6.99 -17.13 26.98
CA GLY A 850 6.74 -18.56 26.79
C GLY A 850 7.35 -19.05 25.48
N THR A 851 7.13 -18.32 24.38
CA THR A 851 7.62 -18.71 23.05
C THR A 851 9.15 -18.75 23.02
N LEU A 852 9.80 -17.81 23.71
CA LEU A 852 11.25 -17.84 23.89
C LEU A 852 11.69 -19.07 24.68
N LEU A 853 11.06 -19.33 25.83
CA LEU A 853 11.42 -20.44 26.69
C LEU A 853 11.27 -21.77 25.95
N GLN A 854 10.21 -21.93 25.15
CA GLN A 854 10.00 -23.10 24.30
C GLN A 854 11.12 -23.27 23.25
N ASN A 855 11.51 -22.19 22.56
CA ASN A 855 12.56 -22.25 21.54
C ASN A 855 13.96 -22.45 22.16
N LEU A 856 14.26 -21.85 23.31
CA LEU A 856 15.53 -22.04 24.03
C LEU A 856 15.66 -23.44 24.60
N TRP A 857 14.58 -23.97 25.19
CA TRP A 857 14.52 -25.34 25.69
C TRP A 857 14.78 -26.34 24.57
N LEU A 858 14.08 -26.18 23.43
CA LEU A 858 14.28 -26.98 22.22
C LEU A 858 15.74 -26.89 21.73
N ALA A 859 16.33 -25.70 21.69
CA ALA A 859 17.70 -25.51 21.22
C ALA A 859 18.74 -26.19 22.13
N ARG A 860 18.57 -26.10 23.45
CA ARG A 860 19.49 -26.68 24.43
C ARG A 860 19.48 -28.21 24.40
N GLU A 861 18.29 -28.80 24.46
CA GLU A 861 18.15 -30.27 24.50
C GLU A 861 18.69 -30.92 23.22
N VAL A 862 18.47 -30.30 22.05
CA VAL A 862 18.97 -30.84 20.77
C VAL A 862 20.51 -30.83 20.66
N GLN A 863 21.22 -30.12 21.54
CA GLN A 863 22.69 -30.10 21.59
C GLN A 863 23.31 -31.09 22.59
N ASP A 864 22.54 -31.59 23.57
CA ASP A 864 23.07 -32.44 24.64
C ASP A 864 23.17 -33.92 24.20
N SER A 865 24.31 -34.57 24.52
CA SER A 865 24.61 -35.95 24.11
C SER A 865 23.99 -37.03 25.02
N ASN A 866 23.58 -36.69 26.25
CA ASN A 866 22.91 -37.60 27.21
C ASN A 866 21.38 -37.40 27.15
N PHE A 867 20.80 -37.79 26.02
CA PHE A 867 19.50 -37.30 25.58
C PHE A 867 18.31 -38.21 25.97
N ASN A 868 17.24 -37.64 26.55
CA ASN A 868 15.96 -38.33 26.73
C ASN A 868 14.85 -37.67 25.88
N TRP A 869 14.58 -38.26 24.70
CA TRP A 869 13.55 -37.82 23.74
C TRP A 869 12.18 -37.57 24.36
N LEU A 870 11.77 -38.41 25.30
CA LEU A 870 10.43 -38.35 25.86
C LEU A 870 10.26 -37.13 26.79
N ASN A 871 11.26 -36.82 27.60
CA ASN A 871 11.20 -35.68 28.52
C ASN A 871 11.20 -34.35 27.74
N MET A 872 12.04 -34.25 26.71
CA MET A 872 12.13 -33.08 25.85
C MET A 872 10.79 -32.77 25.15
N LEU A 873 10.11 -33.79 24.61
CA LEU A 873 8.80 -33.65 23.96
C LEU A 873 7.68 -33.29 24.94
N LEU A 874 7.67 -33.87 26.15
CA LEU A 874 6.67 -33.59 27.18
C LEU A 874 6.76 -32.14 27.68
N VAL A 875 7.97 -31.64 27.95
CA VAL A 875 8.19 -30.26 28.37
C VAL A 875 7.83 -29.29 27.24
N TYR A 876 8.21 -29.60 25.99
CA TYR A 876 7.84 -28.79 24.82
C TYR A 876 6.32 -28.68 24.64
N MET A 877 5.59 -29.79 24.80
CA MET A 877 4.12 -29.80 24.75
C MET A 877 3.52 -28.99 25.90
N GLY A 878 4.00 -29.20 27.13
CA GLY A 878 3.48 -28.52 28.32
C GLY A 878 3.60 -27.00 28.23
N ILE A 879 4.78 -26.51 27.81
CA ILE A 879 5.01 -25.08 27.58
C ILE A 879 4.09 -24.55 26.45
N GLY A 880 3.93 -25.30 25.35
CA GLY A 880 3.07 -24.93 24.23
C GLY A 880 1.59 -24.81 24.60
N VAL A 881 1.05 -25.75 25.39
CA VAL A 881 -0.34 -25.71 25.88
C VAL A 881 -0.54 -24.55 26.86
N PHE A 882 0.41 -24.33 27.77
CA PHE A 882 0.35 -23.23 28.74
C PHE A 882 0.29 -21.85 28.05
N MET A 883 1.04 -21.67 26.96
CA MET A 883 0.99 -20.42 26.18
C MET A 883 -0.35 -20.14 25.52
N MET A 884 -1.16 -21.16 25.22
CA MET A 884 -2.47 -20.96 24.61
C MET A 884 -3.43 -20.24 25.55
N PHE A 885 -3.29 -20.42 26.86
CA PHE A 885 -4.07 -19.70 27.86
C PHE A 885 -3.85 -18.18 27.76
N PHE A 886 -2.59 -17.76 27.64
CA PHE A 886 -2.26 -16.34 27.46
C PHE A 886 -2.73 -15.79 26.11
N LEU A 887 -2.68 -16.59 25.04
CA LEU A 887 -3.22 -16.20 23.75
C LEU A 887 -4.75 -15.98 23.79
N PHE A 888 -5.48 -16.84 24.51
CA PHE A 888 -6.91 -16.67 24.75
C PHE A 888 -7.20 -15.43 25.59
N GLY A 889 -6.46 -15.22 26.69
CA GLY A 889 -6.57 -14.03 27.53
C GLY A 889 -6.37 -12.74 26.73
N ARG A 890 -5.30 -12.68 25.92
CA ARG A 890 -5.02 -11.55 25.03
C ARG A 890 -6.21 -11.23 24.13
N SER A 891 -6.74 -12.23 23.43
CA SER A 891 -7.88 -12.07 22.51
C SER A 891 -9.14 -11.59 23.24
N TYR A 892 -9.46 -12.18 24.39
CA TYR A 892 -10.61 -11.79 25.20
C TYR A 892 -10.55 -10.33 25.66
N PHE A 893 -9.40 -9.86 26.16
CA PHE A 893 -9.27 -8.48 26.62
C PHE A 893 -9.34 -7.46 25.49
N VAL A 894 -8.83 -7.78 24.29
CA VAL A 894 -8.97 -6.91 23.10
C VAL A 894 -10.43 -6.77 22.68
N VAL A 895 -11.19 -7.88 22.68
CA VAL A 895 -12.62 -7.85 22.37
C VAL A 895 -13.37 -6.95 23.36
N LYS A 896 -13.08 -7.09 24.66
CA LYS A 896 -13.70 -6.24 25.71
C LYS A 896 -13.32 -4.77 25.57
N LEU A 897 -12.05 -4.48 25.26
CA LEU A 897 -11.57 -3.13 24.99
C LEU A 897 -12.34 -2.49 23.83
N GLY A 898 -12.44 -3.18 22.68
CA GLY A 898 -13.10 -2.65 21.50
C GLY A 898 -14.58 -2.33 21.73
N VAL A 899 -15.35 -3.30 22.25
CA VAL A 899 -16.81 -3.14 22.45
C VAL A 899 -17.15 -2.07 23.48
N LYS A 900 -16.47 -2.05 24.64
CA LYS A 900 -16.78 -1.08 25.70
C LYS A 900 -16.37 0.35 25.33
N THR A 901 -15.20 0.51 24.73
CA THR A 901 -14.68 1.83 24.32
C THR A 901 -15.53 2.41 23.19
N SER A 902 -15.89 1.59 22.21
CA SER A 902 -16.80 1.96 21.11
C SER A 902 -18.15 2.52 21.63
N MET A 903 -18.79 1.83 22.59
CA MET A 903 -20.06 2.30 23.16
C MET A 903 -19.91 3.66 23.88
N ALA A 904 -18.83 3.85 24.63
CA ALA A 904 -18.58 5.09 25.35
C ALA A 904 -18.31 6.27 24.39
N VAL A 905 -17.53 6.04 23.32
CA VAL A 905 -17.27 7.04 22.28
C VAL A 905 -18.57 7.43 21.57
N PHE A 906 -19.40 6.46 21.19
CA PHE A 906 -20.68 6.71 20.53
C PHE A 906 -21.65 7.52 21.40
N SER A 907 -21.85 7.13 22.67
CA SER A 907 -22.79 7.83 23.56
C SER A 907 -22.36 9.28 23.82
N LYS A 908 -21.05 9.54 23.95
CA LYS A 908 -20.51 10.91 24.03
C LYS A 908 -20.75 11.70 22.74
N LEU A 909 -20.47 11.10 21.57
CA LEU A 909 -20.66 11.72 20.27
C LEU A 909 -22.13 12.13 20.06
N ILE A 910 -23.07 11.21 20.27
CA ILE A 910 -24.50 11.46 20.10
C ILE A 910 -25.02 12.49 21.10
N THR A 911 -24.59 12.41 22.36
CA THR A 911 -24.98 13.42 23.37
C THR A 911 -24.51 14.83 22.99
N SER A 912 -23.29 14.95 22.48
CA SER A 912 -22.75 16.23 22.01
C SER A 912 -23.47 16.73 20.76
N LEU A 913 -23.76 15.84 19.81
CA LEU A 913 -24.41 16.19 18.54
C LEU A 913 -25.79 16.79 18.81
N PHE A 914 -26.67 16.09 19.53
CA PHE A 914 -28.02 16.60 19.82
C PHE A 914 -28.02 17.88 20.67
N ARG A 915 -26.96 18.16 21.44
CA ARG A 915 -26.81 19.41 22.20
C ARG A 915 -26.24 20.58 21.39
N ALA A 916 -25.61 20.35 20.24
CA ALA A 916 -24.95 21.40 19.45
C ALA A 916 -25.94 22.50 19.00
N PRO A 917 -25.55 23.79 18.99
CA PRO A 917 -26.42 24.90 18.57
C PRO A 917 -26.79 24.82 17.07
N MET A 918 -27.84 25.54 16.64
CA MET A 918 -28.26 25.57 15.22
C MET A 918 -27.14 26.04 14.28
N SER A 919 -26.32 27.00 14.72
CA SER A 919 -25.16 27.49 13.96
C SER A 919 -24.18 26.40 13.55
N PHE A 920 -24.05 25.31 14.32
CA PHE A 920 -23.23 24.16 13.94
C PHE A 920 -23.82 23.40 12.74
N TYR A 921 -25.14 23.24 12.68
CA TYR A 921 -25.83 22.52 11.60
C TYR A 921 -25.92 23.34 10.32
N ASP A 922 -26.03 24.66 10.43
CA ASP A 922 -26.07 25.56 9.27
C ASP A 922 -24.69 25.70 8.61
N SER A 923 -23.61 25.64 9.40
CA SER A 923 -22.22 25.76 8.92
C SER A 923 -21.57 24.44 8.52
N THR A 924 -22.06 23.31 9.02
CA THR A 924 -21.49 21.98 8.78
C THR A 924 -22.36 21.18 7.82
N PRO A 925 -21.85 20.78 6.63
CA PRO A 925 -22.59 19.96 5.70
C PRO A 925 -23.11 18.66 6.34
N VAL A 926 -24.39 18.35 6.13
CA VAL A 926 -25.05 17.14 6.68
C VAL A 926 -24.28 15.87 6.30
N GLY A 927 -23.77 15.79 5.07
CA GLY A 927 -22.95 14.66 4.60
C GLY A 927 -21.70 14.42 5.45
N ARG A 928 -21.08 15.48 6.00
CA ARG A 928 -19.90 15.41 6.87
C ARG A 928 -20.25 14.84 8.25
N ILE A 929 -21.40 15.22 8.80
CA ILE A 929 -21.87 14.67 10.09
C ILE A 929 -22.21 13.18 9.92
N ILE A 930 -22.90 12.84 8.84
CA ILE A 930 -23.25 11.45 8.52
C ILE A 930 -21.98 10.61 8.30
N SER A 931 -20.97 11.12 7.58
CA SER A 931 -19.71 10.38 7.36
C SER A 931 -18.99 10.06 8.67
N ARG A 932 -18.98 10.99 9.64
CA ARG A 932 -18.38 10.78 10.98
C ARG A 932 -19.12 9.73 11.80
N VAL A 933 -20.46 9.76 11.77
CA VAL A 933 -21.33 8.81 12.52
C VAL A 933 -21.45 7.45 11.80
N SER A 934 -20.98 7.37 10.56
CA SER A 934 -20.95 6.19 9.71
C SER A 934 -19.56 5.59 9.58
N SER A 935 -18.72 6.14 8.71
CA SER A 935 -17.43 5.59 8.31
C SER A 935 -16.41 5.65 9.43
N ASP A 936 -16.26 6.82 10.06
CA ASP A 936 -15.24 6.99 11.10
C ASP A 936 -15.57 6.16 12.34
N LEU A 937 -16.85 6.16 12.73
CA LEU A 937 -17.33 5.29 13.79
C LEU A 937 -17.16 3.81 13.44
N ASN A 938 -17.40 3.40 12.20
CA ASN A 938 -17.18 2.01 11.77
C ASN A 938 -15.70 1.59 11.87
N ILE A 939 -14.76 2.50 11.59
CA ILE A 939 -13.31 2.27 11.81
C ILE A 939 -13.03 2.08 13.31
N VAL A 940 -13.61 2.93 14.17
CA VAL A 940 -13.48 2.80 15.63
C VAL A 940 -14.06 1.49 16.14
N ASP A 941 -15.20 1.06 15.59
CA ASP A 941 -15.95 -0.12 16.01
C ASP A 941 -15.25 -1.42 15.60
N LEU A 942 -14.82 -1.53 14.34
CA LEU A 942 -14.33 -2.79 13.79
C LEU A 942 -12.80 -2.91 13.75
N GLU A 943 -12.08 -1.80 13.57
CA GLU A 943 -10.66 -1.85 13.22
C GLU A 943 -9.75 -1.37 14.35
N LEU A 944 -10.09 -0.27 15.03
CA LEU A 944 -9.17 0.47 15.89
C LEU A 944 -8.56 -0.40 17.01
N ALA A 945 -9.39 -1.10 17.80
CA ALA A 945 -8.90 -1.92 18.91
C ALA A 945 -7.98 -3.07 18.44
N MET A 946 -8.35 -3.73 17.35
CA MET A 946 -7.57 -4.85 16.80
C MET A 946 -6.26 -4.36 16.17
N LYS A 947 -6.31 -3.35 15.28
CA LYS A 947 -5.12 -2.79 14.63
C LYS A 947 -4.16 -2.19 15.65
N PHE A 948 -4.67 -1.46 16.64
CA PHE A 948 -3.85 -0.87 17.71
C PHE A 948 -3.13 -1.96 18.52
N THR A 949 -3.86 -2.98 18.99
CA THR A 949 -3.25 -4.06 19.80
C THR A 949 -2.29 -4.91 18.96
N ILE A 950 -2.60 -5.18 17.69
CA ILE A 950 -1.68 -5.89 16.78
C ILE A 950 -0.40 -5.06 16.57
N GLY A 951 -0.51 -3.76 16.34
CA GLY A 951 0.67 -2.88 16.16
C GLY A 951 1.55 -2.78 17.41
N VAL A 952 0.94 -2.68 18.60
CA VAL A 952 1.69 -2.77 19.86
C VAL A 952 2.32 -4.17 20.01
N GLY A 953 1.57 -5.22 19.68
CA GLY A 953 2.07 -6.59 19.78
C GLY A 953 3.24 -6.90 18.85
N THR A 954 3.23 -6.39 17.62
CA THR A 954 4.32 -6.57 16.66
C THR A 954 5.56 -5.77 17.05
N THR A 955 5.40 -4.51 17.49
CA THR A 955 6.53 -3.70 18.00
C THR A 955 7.19 -4.35 19.21
N MET A 956 6.41 -4.89 20.16
CA MET A 956 6.94 -5.65 21.28
C MET A 956 7.73 -6.89 20.83
N ASN A 957 7.21 -7.64 19.85
CA ASN A 957 7.90 -8.81 19.31
C ASN A 957 9.23 -8.44 18.62
N THR A 958 9.26 -7.32 17.89
CA THR A 958 10.47 -6.80 17.26
C THR A 958 11.52 -6.39 18.29
N TYR A 959 11.14 -5.61 19.31
CA TYR A 959 12.08 -5.21 20.38
C TYR A 959 12.61 -6.42 21.15
N PHE A 960 11.75 -7.40 21.42
CA PHE A 960 12.17 -8.63 22.08
C PHE A 960 13.13 -9.46 21.21
N SER A 961 12.88 -9.54 19.90
CA SER A 961 13.78 -10.20 18.95
C SER A 961 15.15 -9.49 18.87
N PHE A 962 15.17 -8.15 18.87
CA PHE A 962 16.41 -7.38 18.93
C PHE A 962 17.13 -7.54 20.27
N ALA A 963 16.42 -7.62 21.39
CA ALA A 963 17.02 -7.87 22.70
C ALA A 963 17.72 -9.24 22.75
N ILE A 964 17.10 -10.29 22.18
CA ILE A 964 17.73 -11.60 22.05
C ILE A 964 18.98 -11.52 21.17
N LEU A 965 18.89 -10.85 20.02
CA LEU A 965 20.02 -10.73 19.09
C LEU A 965 21.17 -9.91 19.70
N ALA A 966 20.86 -8.89 20.48
CA ALA A 966 21.83 -8.08 21.22
C ALA A 966 22.51 -8.89 22.33
N PHE A 967 21.75 -9.74 23.03
CA PHE A 967 22.29 -10.62 24.07
C PHE A 967 23.22 -11.70 23.48
N LEU A 968 22.81 -12.33 22.38
CA LEU A 968 23.58 -13.41 21.74
C LEU A 968 24.76 -12.90 20.91
N THR A 969 24.58 -11.76 20.23
CA THR A 969 25.54 -11.17 19.29
C THR A 969 25.62 -9.66 19.47
N TRP A 970 26.21 -9.22 20.59
CA TRP A 970 26.33 -7.79 20.93
C TRP A 970 26.93 -6.88 19.84
N PRO A 971 27.85 -7.31 18.94
CA PRO A 971 28.36 -6.44 17.86
C PRO A 971 27.27 -5.98 16.88
N VAL A 972 26.14 -6.70 16.80
CA VAL A 972 25.02 -6.36 15.92
C VAL A 972 24.27 -5.10 16.42
N LEU A 973 24.45 -4.71 17.69
CA LEU A 973 23.88 -3.47 18.24
C LEU A 973 24.30 -2.21 17.47
N PHE A 974 25.54 -2.17 16.95
CA PHE A 974 26.03 -1.06 16.14
C PHE A 974 25.25 -0.86 14.83
N ILE A 975 24.56 -1.90 14.35
CA ILE A 975 23.72 -1.85 13.15
C ILE A 975 22.25 -1.61 13.52
N ILE A 976 21.79 -2.20 14.63
CA ILE A 976 20.39 -2.07 15.08
C ILE A 976 20.05 -0.63 15.50
N ILE A 977 20.93 0.06 16.24
CA ILE A 977 20.65 1.40 16.78
C ILE A 977 20.43 2.43 15.64
N PRO A 978 21.31 2.56 14.64
CA PRO A 978 21.07 3.44 13.49
C PRO A 978 19.82 3.05 12.69
N THR A 979 19.55 1.75 12.56
CA THR A 979 18.38 1.23 11.84
C THR A 979 17.08 1.67 12.50
N VAL A 980 16.98 1.57 13.83
CA VAL A 980 15.80 2.02 14.59
C VAL A 980 15.62 3.54 14.50
N TYR A 981 16.72 4.31 14.63
CA TYR A 981 16.68 5.77 14.51
C TYR A 981 16.19 6.22 13.12
N ILE A 982 16.72 5.61 12.06
CA ILE A 982 16.31 5.86 10.68
C ILE A 982 14.83 5.49 10.50
N THR A 983 14.38 4.37 11.06
CA THR A 983 12.97 3.93 10.96
C THR A 983 11.99 4.95 11.55
N ILE A 984 12.30 5.50 12.73
CA ILE A 984 11.47 6.51 13.39
C ILE A 984 11.42 7.79 12.53
N LEU A 985 12.57 8.24 12.04
CA LEU A 985 12.66 9.42 11.19
C LEU A 985 11.86 9.26 9.88
N LEU A 986 11.82 8.05 9.34
CA LEU A 986 11.11 7.72 8.11
C LEU A 986 9.59 7.59 8.30
N GLN A 987 9.10 7.29 9.52
CA GLN A 987 7.66 7.20 9.81
C GLN A 987 7.00 8.57 9.92
N GLU A 988 7.68 9.58 10.47
CA GLU A 988 7.17 10.95 10.58
C GLU A 988 6.89 11.59 9.21
N LEU A 989 7.58 11.12 8.17
CA LEU A 989 7.43 11.56 6.78
C LEU A 989 6.14 11.10 6.10
N MET A 990 5.39 10.17 6.70
CA MET A 990 4.30 9.45 6.06
C MET A 990 2.92 9.83 6.60
N ARG A 991 2.41 11.01 6.21
CA ARG A 991 1.04 11.42 6.51
C ARG A 991 0.39 12.13 5.33
N LEU A 992 0.18 11.36 4.27
CA LEU A 992 -0.55 11.77 3.07
C LEU A 992 -1.73 10.82 2.87
N ASP A 993 -2.90 11.17 3.41
CA ASP A 993 -4.16 10.68 2.86
C ASP A 993 -5.14 11.86 2.77
N GLY A 994 -5.86 11.93 1.65
CA GLY A 994 -6.53 13.13 1.19
C GLY A 994 -8.06 13.04 1.26
N THR A 995 -8.67 14.16 1.65
CA THR A 995 -10.10 14.47 1.63
C THR A 995 -10.71 14.55 0.22
N SER A 996 -10.03 14.05 -0.82
CA SER A 996 -10.44 14.19 -2.24
C SER A 996 -11.52 13.20 -2.69
N LYS A 997 -11.70 12.07 -2.00
CA LYS A 997 -12.70 11.05 -2.36
C LYS A 997 -14.14 11.60 -2.33
N SER A 998 -14.43 12.51 -1.40
CA SER A 998 -15.76 13.13 -1.26
C SER A 998 -16.08 14.10 -2.40
N LEU A 999 -15.09 14.75 -3.01
CA LEU A 999 -15.28 15.67 -4.13
C LEU A 999 -15.73 14.92 -5.40
N VAL A 1000 -15.10 13.78 -5.70
CA VAL A 1000 -15.50 12.92 -6.84
C VAL A 1000 -16.94 12.42 -6.68
N ALA A 1001 -17.30 12.00 -5.46
CA ALA A 1001 -18.66 11.55 -5.16
C ALA A 1001 -19.69 12.71 -5.22
N SER A 1002 -19.34 13.89 -4.70
CA SER A 1002 -20.23 15.05 -4.72
C SER A 1002 -20.52 15.52 -6.15
N HIS A 1003 -19.49 15.64 -6.99
CA HIS A 1003 -19.67 16.01 -8.40
C HIS A 1003 -20.53 14.98 -9.16
N LEU A 1004 -20.33 13.69 -8.89
CA LEU A 1004 -21.17 12.63 -9.47
C LEU A 1004 -22.62 12.74 -8.99
N ALA A 1005 -22.89 12.99 -7.70
CA ALA A 1005 -24.25 13.17 -7.18
C ALA A 1005 -24.96 14.36 -7.83
N GLN A 1006 -24.25 15.48 -7.95
CA GLN A 1006 -24.74 16.68 -8.63
C GLN A 1006 -25.06 16.41 -10.09
N SER A 1007 -24.16 15.72 -10.80
CA SER A 1007 -24.35 15.35 -12.21
C SER A 1007 -25.53 14.39 -12.39
N ILE A 1008 -25.75 13.45 -11.46
CA ILE A 1008 -26.92 12.56 -11.52
C ILE A 1008 -28.22 13.32 -11.33
N ALA A 1009 -28.25 14.27 -10.38
CA ALA A 1009 -29.41 15.12 -10.12
C ALA A 1009 -29.70 16.08 -11.29
N GLY A 1010 -28.65 16.68 -11.86
CA GLY A 1010 -28.71 17.67 -12.93
C GLY A 1010 -28.57 17.14 -14.35
N VAL A 1011 -28.52 15.82 -14.56
CA VAL A 1011 -28.19 15.20 -15.87
C VAL A 1011 -29.06 15.71 -17.02
N VAL A 1012 -30.31 16.03 -16.71
CA VAL A 1012 -31.28 16.51 -17.67
C VAL A 1012 -30.93 17.92 -18.15
N THR A 1013 -30.65 18.84 -17.22
CA THR A 1013 -30.20 20.20 -17.51
C THR A 1013 -28.86 20.19 -18.25
N ILE A 1014 -27.93 19.32 -17.86
CA ILE A 1014 -26.62 19.18 -18.54
C ILE A 1014 -26.82 18.76 -20.01
N ARG A 1015 -27.77 17.84 -20.28
CA ARG A 1015 -28.11 17.43 -21.65
C ARG A 1015 -28.81 18.52 -22.44
N ALA A 1016 -29.72 19.26 -21.81
CA ALA A 1016 -30.49 20.33 -22.45
C ALA A 1016 -29.57 21.44 -22.98
N PHE A 1017 -28.53 21.80 -22.22
CA PHE A 1017 -27.53 22.78 -22.63
C PHE A 1017 -26.35 22.19 -23.45
N GLY A 1018 -26.31 20.87 -23.69
CA GLY A 1018 -25.24 20.24 -24.49
C GLY A 1018 -23.85 20.25 -23.85
N GLU A 1019 -23.76 20.41 -22.53
CA GLU A 1019 -22.50 20.59 -21.79
C GLU A 1019 -21.90 19.27 -21.26
N GLU A 1020 -22.24 18.12 -21.87
CA GLU A 1020 -21.82 16.80 -21.38
C GLU A 1020 -20.30 16.59 -21.40
N ASP A 1021 -19.63 17.10 -22.44
CA ASP A 1021 -18.19 16.95 -22.61
C ASP A 1021 -17.39 17.78 -21.60
N ARG A 1022 -17.88 18.97 -21.23
CA ARG A 1022 -17.29 19.80 -20.18
C ARG A 1022 -17.39 19.13 -18.83
N PHE A 1023 -18.59 18.69 -18.45
CA PHE A 1023 -18.82 17.96 -17.21
C PHE A 1023 -18.02 16.66 -17.13
N PHE A 1024 -17.86 15.95 -18.25
CA PHE A 1024 -17.01 14.77 -18.34
C PHE A 1024 -15.53 15.10 -18.11
N SER A 1025 -15.02 16.16 -18.75
CA SER A 1025 -13.64 16.61 -18.60
C SER A 1025 -13.32 17.06 -17.17
N GLU A 1026 -14.22 17.80 -16.52
CA GLU A 1026 -14.05 18.18 -15.11
C GLU A 1026 -14.09 16.94 -14.20
N HIS A 1027 -14.95 15.97 -14.50
CA HIS A 1027 -14.96 14.72 -13.74
C HIS A 1027 -13.65 13.93 -13.87
N LEU A 1028 -13.04 13.88 -15.07
CA LEU A 1028 -11.73 13.27 -15.29
C LEU A 1028 -10.65 13.97 -14.45
N ARG A 1029 -10.66 15.31 -14.40
CA ARG A 1029 -9.73 16.10 -13.58
C ARG A 1029 -9.90 15.80 -12.09
N LEU A 1030 -11.13 15.64 -11.61
CA LEU A 1030 -11.41 15.27 -10.22
C LEU A 1030 -10.96 13.82 -9.90
N ILE A 1031 -11.12 12.88 -10.83
CA ILE A 1031 -10.58 11.51 -10.69
C ILE A 1031 -9.06 11.57 -10.54
N ASP A 1032 -8.36 12.30 -11.40
CA ASP A 1032 -6.90 12.44 -11.35
C ASP A 1032 -6.41 13.16 -10.09
N GLY A 1033 -7.13 14.21 -9.66
CA GLY A 1033 -6.88 14.92 -8.41
C GLY A 1033 -7.03 14.03 -7.17
N ASN A 1034 -7.89 13.01 -7.22
CA ASN A 1034 -8.01 11.99 -6.18
C ASN A 1034 -6.97 10.86 -6.33
N ALA A 1035 -6.63 10.47 -7.56
CA ALA A 1035 -5.71 9.39 -7.86
C ALA A 1035 -4.25 9.75 -7.57
N SER A 1036 -3.84 11.02 -7.76
CA SER A 1036 -2.46 11.44 -7.53
C SER A 1036 -2.00 11.33 -6.07
N PRO A 1037 -2.70 11.88 -5.05
CA PRO A 1037 -2.30 11.70 -3.66
C PRO A 1037 -2.28 10.23 -3.25
N PHE A 1038 -3.26 9.45 -3.73
CA PHE A 1038 -3.32 8.01 -3.47
C PHE A 1038 -2.09 7.28 -4.06
N PHE A 1039 -1.70 7.59 -5.30
CA PHE A 1039 -0.50 7.06 -5.94
C PHE A 1039 0.77 7.32 -5.13
N HIS A 1040 0.99 8.57 -4.73
CA HIS A 1040 2.17 8.95 -3.97
C HIS A 1040 2.16 8.34 -2.56
N SER A 1041 0.99 8.21 -1.94
CA SER A 1041 0.83 7.58 -0.62
C SER A 1041 1.19 6.10 -0.63
N PHE A 1042 0.65 5.30 -1.56
CA PHE A 1042 1.04 3.89 -1.62
C PHE A 1042 2.48 3.69 -2.11
N SER A 1043 3.01 4.60 -2.95
CA SER A 1043 4.43 4.58 -3.35
C SER A 1043 5.36 4.85 -2.17
N ALA A 1044 5.00 5.79 -1.30
CA ALA A 1044 5.73 6.08 -0.07
C ALA A 1044 5.75 4.89 0.89
N ASN A 1045 4.62 4.17 1.00
CA ASN A 1045 4.53 2.92 1.77
C ASN A 1045 5.51 1.86 1.25
N GLU A 1046 5.52 1.58 -0.06
CA GLU A 1046 6.45 0.58 -0.60
C GLU A 1046 7.92 1.02 -0.50
N TRP A 1047 8.21 2.33 -0.66
CA TRP A 1047 9.55 2.89 -0.46
C TRP A 1047 10.05 2.68 0.98
N LEU A 1048 9.22 2.98 1.98
CA LEU A 1048 9.56 2.81 3.38
C LEU A 1048 9.83 1.33 3.68
N ILE A 1049 8.89 0.46 3.31
CA ILE A 1049 8.98 -0.97 3.60
C ILE A 1049 10.24 -1.56 2.94
N GLN A 1050 10.57 -1.18 1.70
CA GLN A 1050 11.78 -1.66 1.03
C GLN A 1050 13.06 -1.30 1.81
N ARG A 1051 13.16 -0.06 2.32
CA ARG A 1051 14.34 0.36 3.09
C ARG A 1051 14.45 -0.40 4.41
N LEU A 1052 13.34 -0.63 5.09
CA LEU A 1052 13.30 -1.41 6.32
C LEU A 1052 13.68 -2.88 6.08
N GLU A 1053 13.18 -3.49 5.01
CA GLU A 1053 13.52 -4.87 4.64
C GLU A 1053 15.01 -5.03 4.29
N ILE A 1054 15.59 -4.07 3.56
CA ILE A 1054 17.03 -4.07 3.24
C ILE A 1054 17.86 -3.92 4.53
N LEU A 1055 17.48 -3.00 5.43
CA LEU A 1055 18.16 -2.86 6.72
C LEU A 1055 18.07 -4.14 7.56
N CYS A 1056 16.91 -4.80 7.59
CA CYS A 1056 16.74 -6.11 8.21
C CYS A 1056 17.61 -7.19 7.55
N ALA A 1057 17.75 -7.19 6.22
CA ALA A 1057 18.62 -8.13 5.51
C ALA A 1057 20.10 -7.92 5.85
N VAL A 1058 20.53 -6.66 6.02
CA VAL A 1058 21.88 -6.32 6.52
C VAL A 1058 22.07 -6.84 7.95
N VAL A 1059 21.11 -6.62 8.85
CA VAL A 1059 21.16 -7.14 10.22
C VAL A 1059 21.29 -8.66 10.21
N ILE A 1060 20.41 -9.39 9.52
CA ILE A 1060 20.42 -10.86 9.46
C ILE A 1060 21.74 -11.41 8.90
N SER A 1061 22.24 -10.85 7.80
CA SER A 1061 23.49 -11.30 7.17
C SER A 1061 24.71 -10.99 8.03
N SER A 1062 24.73 -9.82 8.69
CA SER A 1062 25.79 -9.46 9.64
C SER A 1062 25.79 -10.37 10.87
N SER A 1063 24.62 -10.78 11.38
CA SER A 1063 24.52 -11.74 12.48
C SER A 1063 25.01 -13.12 12.05
N ALA A 1064 24.65 -13.58 10.85
CA ALA A 1064 25.17 -14.82 10.29
C ALA A 1064 26.70 -14.79 10.15
N LEU A 1065 27.26 -13.65 9.74
CA LEU A 1065 28.71 -13.46 9.69
C LEU A 1065 29.35 -13.47 11.09
N ALA A 1066 28.77 -12.74 12.05
CA ALA A 1066 29.27 -12.61 13.41
C ALA A 1066 29.28 -13.94 14.17
N ILE A 1067 28.28 -14.81 13.94
CA ILE A 1067 28.22 -16.16 14.52
C ILE A 1067 29.43 -17.00 14.09
N ARG A 1068 29.97 -16.80 12.87
CA ARG A 1068 31.21 -17.47 12.45
C ARG A 1068 32.47 -16.94 13.17
N TYR A 1069 32.44 -15.70 13.64
CA TYR A 1069 33.54 -15.09 14.39
C TYR A 1069 33.54 -15.47 15.89
N GLN A 1070 32.50 -16.14 16.40
CA GLN A 1070 32.50 -16.75 17.74
C GLN A 1070 33.26 -18.10 17.71
N PRO A 1071 34.13 -18.39 18.69
CA PRO A 1071 35.36 -19.13 18.43
C PRO A 1071 35.19 -20.65 18.47
N ASN A 1072 35.16 -21.25 17.29
CA ASN A 1072 36.00 -22.43 16.99
C ASN A 1072 37.14 -21.98 16.06
N SER A 1073 37.91 -20.99 16.52
CA SER A 1073 39.16 -20.58 15.87
C SER A 1073 40.18 -21.72 15.96
N PRO A 1074 41.06 -21.92 14.96
CA PRO A 1074 42.24 -22.76 15.17
C PRO A 1074 43.01 -22.28 16.41
N LEU A 1075 43.47 -23.24 17.22
CA LEU A 1075 44.26 -23.02 18.43
C LEU A 1075 45.48 -22.14 18.09
N VAL A 1076 45.64 -21.02 18.81
CA VAL A 1076 46.73 -20.05 18.60
C VAL A 1076 48.09 -20.64 19.01
N LEU A 1077 48.09 -21.56 19.98
CA LEU A 1077 49.24 -22.29 20.47
C LEU A 1077 48.93 -23.78 20.38
N GLN A 1078 49.81 -24.57 19.76
CA GLN A 1078 49.66 -26.02 19.61
C GLN A 1078 50.97 -26.72 19.96
N GLY A 1079 50.92 -27.73 20.83
CA GLY A 1079 52.07 -28.61 21.11
C GLY A 1079 53.26 -27.94 21.80
N ILE A 1080 53.04 -26.95 22.67
CA ILE A 1080 54.13 -26.28 23.40
C ILE A 1080 54.51 -27.11 24.62
N SER A 1081 55.78 -27.53 24.67
CA SER A 1081 56.40 -28.15 25.84
C SER A 1081 57.76 -27.51 26.08
N CYS A 1082 57.93 -26.85 27.23
CA CYS A 1082 59.17 -26.24 27.66
C CYS A 1082 59.23 -26.22 29.19
N ILE A 1083 60.44 -26.32 29.75
CA ILE A 1083 60.70 -26.27 31.19
C ILE A 1083 61.62 -25.07 31.42
N PHE A 1084 61.30 -24.28 32.44
CA PHE A 1084 62.05 -23.10 32.84
C PHE A 1084 62.54 -23.32 34.27
N GLU A 1085 63.85 -23.29 34.49
CA GLU A 1085 64.42 -23.53 35.81
C GLU A 1085 64.41 -22.24 36.65
N GLY A 1086 64.33 -22.40 37.96
CA GLY A 1086 64.34 -21.26 38.89
C GLY A 1086 65.59 -20.41 38.74
N GLY A 1087 65.42 -19.11 38.44
CA GLY A 1087 66.52 -18.15 38.26
C GLY A 1087 66.90 -17.85 36.81
N ASP A 1088 66.31 -18.54 35.83
CA ASP A 1088 66.57 -18.32 34.41
C ASP A 1088 66.01 -16.98 33.91
N LYS A 1089 66.78 -16.31 33.03
CA LYS A 1089 66.32 -15.13 32.27
C LYS A 1089 65.94 -15.55 30.86
N ILE A 1090 64.65 -15.58 30.56
CA ILE A 1090 64.14 -16.18 29.33
C ILE A 1090 63.59 -15.11 28.38
N GLY A 1091 64.12 -15.08 27.16
CA GLY A 1091 63.64 -14.21 26.10
C GLY A 1091 62.69 -14.93 25.15
N ILE A 1092 61.48 -14.40 24.96
CA ILE A 1092 60.48 -14.95 24.01
C ILE A 1092 60.48 -14.11 22.74
N VAL A 1093 60.97 -14.66 21.62
CA VAL A 1093 61.11 -13.95 20.33
C VAL A 1093 60.25 -14.61 19.24
N GLY A 1094 59.67 -13.79 18.35
CA GLY A 1094 58.89 -14.28 17.21
C GLY A 1094 58.29 -13.14 16.40
N ARG A 1095 57.83 -13.41 15.17
CA ARG A 1095 57.17 -12.41 14.32
C ARG A 1095 55.87 -11.89 14.96
N THR A 1096 55.44 -10.68 14.64
CA THR A 1096 54.15 -10.13 15.11
C THR A 1096 53.00 -11.09 14.73
N GLY A 1097 52.15 -11.44 15.70
CA GLY A 1097 51.09 -12.46 15.53
C GLY A 1097 51.47 -13.91 15.86
N SER A 1098 52.72 -14.20 16.27
CA SER A 1098 53.19 -15.56 16.59
C SER A 1098 52.70 -16.14 17.94
N GLY A 1099 51.74 -15.51 18.62
CA GLY A 1099 51.21 -16.01 19.90
C GLY A 1099 52.01 -15.66 21.17
N LYS A 1100 53.00 -14.76 21.12
CA LYS A 1100 53.82 -14.36 22.30
C LYS A 1100 52.98 -13.82 23.46
N THR A 1101 52.10 -12.86 23.16
CA THR A 1101 51.20 -12.26 24.15
C THR A 1101 50.21 -13.29 24.67
N THR A 1102 49.75 -14.21 23.81
CA THR A 1102 48.85 -15.31 24.18
C THR A 1102 49.51 -16.30 25.14
N LEU A 1103 50.80 -16.59 25.00
CA LEU A 1103 51.56 -17.44 25.93
C LEU A 1103 51.68 -16.78 27.32
N ILE A 1104 51.94 -15.47 27.36
CA ILE A 1104 51.95 -14.70 28.62
C ILE A 1104 50.55 -14.67 29.24
N SER A 1105 49.49 -14.46 28.45
CA SER A 1105 48.11 -14.49 28.95
C SER A 1105 47.69 -15.85 29.51
N ALA A 1106 48.22 -16.96 28.97
CA ALA A 1106 47.96 -18.31 29.50
C ALA A 1106 48.60 -18.52 30.89
N LEU A 1107 49.81 -18.00 31.13
CA LEU A 1107 50.48 -18.06 32.46
C LEU A 1107 49.67 -17.34 33.55
N PHE A 1108 49.04 -16.21 33.23
CA PHE A 1108 48.17 -15.46 34.16
C PHE A 1108 46.74 -16.02 34.25
N ARG A 1109 46.43 -17.13 33.56
CA ARG A 1109 45.08 -17.67 33.36
C ARG A 1109 44.07 -16.58 32.97
N LEU A 1110 44.46 -15.71 32.03
CA LEU A 1110 43.53 -14.81 31.34
C LEU A 1110 42.83 -15.54 30.18
N VAL A 1111 43.46 -16.61 29.69
CA VAL A 1111 42.91 -17.58 28.74
C VAL A 1111 43.16 -18.96 29.35
N GLU A 1112 42.11 -19.75 29.55
CA GLU A 1112 42.23 -21.11 30.11
C GLU A 1112 42.77 -22.08 29.04
N PRO A 1113 43.71 -22.99 29.38
CA PRO A 1113 44.19 -24.00 28.45
C PRO A 1113 43.07 -24.98 28.11
N THR A 1114 42.87 -25.25 26.81
CA THR A 1114 41.87 -26.22 26.33
C THR A 1114 42.34 -27.66 26.47
N ASP A 1115 43.65 -27.89 26.43
CA ASP A 1115 44.33 -29.18 26.62
C ASP A 1115 45.75 -28.94 27.20
N GLY A 1116 46.29 -29.91 27.94
CA GLY A 1116 47.58 -29.81 28.65
C GLY A 1116 47.51 -29.19 30.05
N LYS A 1117 48.69 -29.02 30.68
CA LYS A 1117 48.85 -28.46 32.04
C LYS A 1117 50.03 -27.49 32.08
N ILE A 1118 49.89 -26.43 32.88
CA ILE A 1118 50.98 -25.50 33.17
C ILE A 1118 51.34 -25.68 34.65
N ILE A 1119 52.60 -26.03 34.92
CA ILE A 1119 53.08 -26.34 36.26
C ILE A 1119 54.09 -25.27 36.66
N VAL A 1120 53.90 -24.67 37.83
CA VAL A 1120 54.79 -23.68 38.43
C VAL A 1120 55.09 -24.17 39.85
N ASP A 1121 56.38 -24.31 40.20
CA ASP A 1121 56.84 -24.85 41.49
C ASP A 1121 56.18 -26.19 41.85
N GLU A 1122 56.15 -27.12 40.89
CA GLU A 1122 55.52 -28.46 41.00
C GLU A 1122 53.99 -28.45 41.20
N ILE A 1123 53.34 -27.29 41.16
CA ILE A 1123 51.89 -27.15 41.32
C ILE A 1123 51.23 -26.78 39.99
N ASP A 1124 50.17 -27.49 39.64
CA ASP A 1124 49.33 -27.18 38.48
C ASP A 1124 48.51 -25.91 38.74
N ILE A 1125 48.77 -24.85 37.96
CA ILE A 1125 48.16 -23.53 38.18
C ILE A 1125 46.63 -23.52 37.99
N THR A 1126 46.06 -24.56 37.38
CA THR A 1126 44.60 -24.73 37.25
C THR A 1126 43.92 -25.03 38.61
N THR A 1127 44.68 -25.54 39.58
CA THR A 1127 44.19 -25.89 40.92
C THR A 1127 44.24 -24.75 41.93
N ILE A 1128 44.92 -23.64 41.59
CA ILE A 1128 45.07 -22.45 42.43
C ILE A 1128 43.98 -21.42 42.09
N GLY A 1129 43.51 -20.67 43.09
CA GLY A 1129 42.62 -19.53 42.90
C GLY A 1129 43.26 -18.42 42.05
N LEU A 1130 42.50 -17.80 41.14
CA LEU A 1130 43.03 -16.79 40.21
C LEU A 1130 43.67 -15.58 40.91
N HIS A 1131 43.20 -15.21 42.10
CA HIS A 1131 43.75 -14.11 42.88
C HIS A 1131 45.16 -14.44 43.38
N ASP A 1132 45.32 -15.60 44.01
CA ASP A 1132 46.59 -16.06 44.60
C ASP A 1132 47.65 -16.38 43.53
N LEU A 1133 47.21 -16.85 42.36
CA LEU A 1133 48.10 -17.03 41.21
C LEU A 1133 48.62 -15.67 40.73
N ARG A 1134 47.72 -14.71 40.46
CA ARG A 1134 48.10 -13.41 39.86
C ARG A 1134 48.85 -12.49 40.81
N SER A 1135 48.67 -12.62 42.12
CA SER A 1135 49.45 -11.86 43.11
C SER A 1135 50.91 -12.28 43.19
N ASN A 1136 51.24 -13.50 42.78
CA ASN A 1136 52.61 -14.04 42.78
C ASN A 1136 53.35 -13.85 41.44
N PHE A 1137 52.68 -13.32 40.41
CA PHE A 1137 53.28 -13.00 39.12
C PHE A 1137 53.27 -11.49 38.83
N GLY A 1138 54.43 -10.94 38.45
CA GLY A 1138 54.54 -9.56 37.98
C GLY A 1138 54.48 -9.46 36.45
N ILE A 1139 53.70 -8.52 35.91
CA ILE A 1139 53.67 -8.22 34.47
C ILE A 1139 53.76 -6.72 34.24
N ILE A 1140 54.51 -6.35 33.19
CA ILE A 1140 54.50 -5.00 32.63
C ILE A 1140 53.70 -5.07 31.33
N PRO A 1141 52.53 -4.40 31.25
CA PRO A 1141 51.70 -4.46 30.04
C PRO A 1141 52.41 -3.80 28.87
N GLN A 1142 52.14 -4.30 27.66
CA GLN A 1142 52.73 -3.81 26.41
C GLN A 1142 52.32 -2.36 26.11
N GLU A 1143 51.12 -1.96 26.54
CA GLU A 1143 50.67 -0.56 26.53
C GLU A 1143 50.50 -0.09 27.98
N PRO A 1144 51.25 0.93 28.43
CA PRO A 1144 51.10 1.47 29.78
C PRO A 1144 49.82 2.31 29.85
N THR A 1145 48.75 1.72 30.41
CA THR A 1145 47.49 2.44 30.64
C THR A 1145 47.53 3.14 32.00
N LEU A 1146 47.74 4.45 31.99
CA LEU A 1146 47.66 5.29 33.19
C LEU A 1146 46.23 5.78 33.37
N PHE A 1147 45.58 5.41 34.47
CA PHE A 1147 44.27 5.95 34.84
C PHE A 1147 44.41 7.41 35.33
N SER A 1148 43.42 8.27 35.12
CA SER A 1148 43.42 9.67 35.58
C SER A 1148 43.33 9.79 37.10
N GLY A 1149 44.29 10.47 37.76
CA GLY A 1149 44.37 10.68 39.21
C GLY A 1149 45.81 10.99 39.68
N SER A 1150 46.01 11.33 40.95
CA SER A 1150 47.35 11.63 41.50
C SER A 1150 48.23 10.38 41.52
N VAL A 1151 49.53 10.52 41.25
CA VAL A 1151 50.49 9.39 41.19
C VAL A 1151 50.63 8.71 42.56
N LEU A 1152 50.47 9.47 43.65
CA LEU A 1152 50.68 8.99 45.02
C LEU A 1152 49.53 8.10 45.53
N ASP A 1153 48.29 8.33 45.10
CA ASP A 1153 47.13 7.53 45.52
C ASP A 1153 47.08 6.15 44.87
N LYS A 1154 47.88 5.91 43.82
CA LYS A 1154 47.73 4.74 42.93
C LYS A 1154 48.78 3.67 43.09
N CYS A 1155 49.91 3.99 43.72
CA CYS A 1155 50.76 2.96 44.28
C CYS A 1155 50.18 2.62 45.65
N GLN A 1156 49.75 1.37 45.89
CA GLN A 1156 49.37 0.84 47.21
C GLN A 1156 50.55 0.81 48.22
N LEU A 1157 51.49 1.76 48.11
CA LEU A 1157 52.61 1.93 49.03
C LEU A 1157 52.18 2.61 50.33
N LEU A 1158 51.10 3.39 50.34
CA LEU A 1158 50.75 4.20 51.52
C LEU A 1158 50.24 3.35 52.70
N GLU A 1159 49.41 2.34 52.43
CA GLU A 1159 48.98 1.36 53.45
C GLU A 1159 50.13 0.41 53.84
N ALA A 1160 50.96 -0.03 52.89
CA ALA A 1160 52.11 -0.91 53.16
C ALA A 1160 53.26 -0.20 53.92
N ILE A 1161 53.37 1.13 53.82
CA ILE A 1161 54.33 1.95 54.57
C ILE A 1161 53.80 2.31 55.96
N GLN A 1162 52.49 2.55 56.12
CA GLN A 1162 51.87 2.86 57.42
C GLN A 1162 51.95 1.69 58.41
N ASP A 1163 52.00 0.45 57.94
CA ASP A 1163 52.10 -0.74 58.79
C ASP A 1163 53.51 -1.02 59.35
N LYS A 1164 54.55 -0.32 58.88
CA LYS A 1164 55.90 -0.43 59.45
C LYS A 1164 56.07 0.53 60.63
N LYS A 1165 55.73 0.05 61.84
CA LYS A 1165 56.10 0.66 63.13
C LYS A 1165 57.62 0.70 63.29
N GLU A 1166 58.29 1.74 62.80
CA GLU A 1166 59.53 2.30 63.36
C GLU A 1166 59.98 3.50 62.50
N GLY A 1167 60.03 4.69 63.12
CA GLY A 1167 60.71 5.86 62.54
C GLY A 1167 59.83 7.07 62.21
N LEU A 1168 59.22 7.69 63.22
CA LEU A 1168 58.81 9.11 63.16
C LEU A 1168 59.62 9.84 64.23
N ASP A 1169 60.28 10.94 63.88
CA ASP A 1169 60.89 11.82 64.88
C ASP A 1169 59.81 12.65 65.60
N SER A 1170 60.19 13.27 66.73
CA SER A 1170 59.27 13.90 67.70
C SER A 1170 58.46 15.10 67.17
N LEU A 1171 58.57 15.43 65.89
CA LEU A 1171 57.77 16.47 65.21
C LEU A 1171 56.98 15.94 64.00
N GLY A 1172 56.97 14.62 63.75
CA GLY A 1172 56.08 14.01 62.77
C GLY A 1172 56.38 14.36 61.32
N LYS A 1173 57.66 14.61 60.96
CA LYS A 1173 58.07 14.76 59.55
C LYS A 1173 58.90 13.56 59.10
N VAL A 1174 58.52 12.99 57.96
CA VAL A 1174 59.26 11.90 57.31
C VAL A 1174 60.56 12.46 56.74
N MET A 1175 61.69 12.17 57.39
CA MET A 1175 63.00 12.15 56.75
C MET A 1175 63.32 10.72 56.32
N GLU A 1176 63.85 10.58 55.10
CA GLU A 1176 64.39 9.37 54.45
C GLU A 1176 63.53 8.70 53.37
N TYR A 1177 63.35 9.34 52.21
CA TYR A 1177 63.34 8.62 50.91
C TYR A 1177 63.87 9.53 49.78
N ASP A 1178 65.13 9.95 49.89
CA ASP A 1178 65.80 10.80 48.89
C ASP A 1178 66.92 10.04 48.13
N LYS A 1179 66.73 8.74 47.93
CA LYS A 1179 67.70 7.85 47.26
C LYS A 1179 67.75 8.02 45.73
N PRO A 1180 66.63 8.23 45.01
CA PRO A 1180 66.66 8.45 43.56
C PRO A 1180 67.35 9.77 43.20
N MET A 1181 67.11 10.83 43.98
CA MET A 1181 67.70 12.15 43.73
C MET A 1181 69.21 12.18 44.04
N LYS A 1182 69.66 11.41 45.05
CA LYS A 1182 71.09 11.15 45.29
C LYS A 1182 71.76 10.36 44.17
N LEU A 1183 71.10 9.32 43.65
CA LEU A 1183 71.60 8.52 42.51
C LEU A 1183 71.65 9.31 41.21
N MET A 1184 70.74 10.28 41.02
CA MET A 1184 70.74 11.20 39.89
C MET A 1184 71.88 12.23 39.97
N ASN A 1185 72.21 12.67 41.19
CA ASN A 1185 73.28 13.64 41.46
C ASN A 1185 74.67 13.02 41.61
N GLU A 1186 74.79 11.69 41.67
CA GLU A 1186 76.06 10.97 41.59
C GLU A 1186 76.44 10.69 40.13
N PRO A 1187 77.39 11.42 39.54
CA PRO A 1187 77.72 11.31 38.11
C PRO A 1187 78.34 9.96 37.71
N ALA A 1188 78.74 9.14 38.68
CA ALA A 1188 79.29 7.80 38.46
C ALA A 1188 78.25 6.67 38.63
N SER A 1189 77.01 6.98 39.02
CA SER A 1189 75.98 5.95 39.18
C SER A 1189 75.47 5.49 37.82
N LEU A 1190 75.20 4.18 37.67
CA LEU A 1190 74.64 3.61 36.43
C LEU A 1190 73.34 4.31 36.01
N PHE A 1191 72.54 4.73 37.00
CA PHE A 1191 71.31 5.47 36.78
C PHE A 1191 71.56 6.89 36.29
N GLY A 1192 72.52 7.61 36.87
CA GLY A 1192 72.95 8.94 36.39
C GLY A 1192 73.53 8.91 34.98
N LEU A 1193 74.29 7.85 34.64
CA LEU A 1193 74.84 7.63 33.30
C LEU A 1193 73.74 7.37 32.25
N LEU A 1194 72.77 6.50 32.56
CA LEU A 1194 71.62 6.22 31.68
C LEU A 1194 70.76 7.46 31.44
N VAL A 1195 70.54 8.27 32.48
CA VAL A 1195 69.78 9.52 32.36
C VAL A 1195 70.55 10.54 31.51
N ASN A 1196 71.86 10.72 31.73
CA ASN A 1196 72.68 11.61 30.91
C ASN A 1196 72.78 11.16 29.44
N GLU A 1197 72.85 9.86 29.17
CA GLU A 1197 72.87 9.31 27.83
C GLU A 1197 71.55 9.60 27.09
N TYR A 1198 70.42 9.42 27.76
CA TYR A 1198 69.09 9.75 27.24
C TYR A 1198 68.94 11.25 26.91
N TRP A 1199 69.41 12.13 27.80
CA TRP A 1199 69.36 13.59 27.60
C TRP A 1199 70.38 14.10 26.56
N SER A 1200 71.50 13.39 26.35
CA SER A 1200 72.50 13.75 25.33
C SER A 1200 71.99 13.54 23.90
N GLN A 1201 71.06 12.59 23.69
CA GLN A 1201 70.46 12.30 22.38
C GLN A 1201 69.33 13.27 22.00
N HIS A 1202 68.85 14.11 22.92
CA HIS A 1202 67.66 14.95 22.74
C HIS A 1202 67.91 16.44 23.02
N LYS A 1203 69.15 16.94 22.84
CA LYS A 1203 69.37 18.40 22.81
C LYS A 1203 68.89 18.97 21.47
N PRO A 1204 67.94 19.93 21.46
CA PRO A 1204 67.61 20.69 20.27
C PRO A 1204 68.79 21.60 19.91
N SER A 1205 69.13 21.65 18.62
CA SER A 1205 69.80 22.81 17.99
C SER A 1205 68.84 23.97 17.87
#